data_AF-A0A2S7Y816-F1
#
_entry.id   AF-A0A2S7Y816-F1
#
_cell.length_a   1.000
_cell.length_b   1.000
_cell.length_c   1.000
_cell.angle_alpha   90.00
_cell.angle_beta   90.00
_cell.angle_gamma   90.00
#
_symmetry.space_group_name_H-M   'P 1'
#
loop_
_entity.id
_entity.type
_entity.pdbx_description
1 polymer ?
#
loop_
_entity_poly.entity_id
_entity_poly.type
_entity_poly.pdbx_seq_one_letter_code
_entity_poly.pdbx_strand_id
1 'polypeptide(L)'
;MLNKDGEKPRAKKTPSKTTTAIKTTAKPPSSPPLSPNYGFPPEAFDVSRLLDGDREFISPDDIAAFETALQAPDHSAAQNPAQNPQHDGLRSHKSPGSFSITRRDSQSLSAGGGLEDDSGSGSSALATAAAGAAANGDFKNDVTVSGARASSPAPGDHGTFVTAQNDWAPISSRFYRRSKRKPTTTGAAAASKKKRRRAKRAVEGLLGTRSKDETRDGYLYLLAKWPLLLFVFGWLLVLSVLYLLTRFYIVVYEQFFTWRGRRAGLRRELRKATTYREWVRAARALDAFLGRDTWREENDFAYYDSKTVKRVWDQMKKTRAKAEAEEKDTVAAAAARTGKGGGEGIRAVEELKALTEACVKNNFVGIDNPKLYSQTYYGTKNLVQNFIDEVERSLKFLLKTKQLALEEKRVLFKHIQANFGRTALCLSGGASFAYYHFGLVRALLDADLLPDVITGTSGGALIAGLVATRTNEELKQLLVPALSSQINACSEGIATWFPRWWKTGARFDSVQWARQCSWWTRGSLTFREAYERTGRILNVSCVPADPHSPTILCNYLTSPDCVIWSAVLASAAVPGILNPVVLMMKKADGTLAPYSFGHKWKDGSLRTDIPIKALNTHFNVNFTIVSQVNPHVNLFFFSSRGSVGHPVTHRKGRGWRGGFLMSATEHYLKLDMNKWLRFIRHAELLPRPLGQDWSQLWLQQFSGTVTIWPAAVAADFWHILSDPDPARLARMLHEGRQGAFPALLFVGNRLKVERLIDQGRTESRPWVRRGSLERILSEDDLRSILVGEMMTSGGAGGTTEEETTDLEEEVLVEDDDKAEDDEGLFVKRRD
;
A
#
# COMPACT_ATOMS: atom_id res chain seq x y z
N MET A 1 70.57 21.27 -42.76
CA MET A 1 70.82 22.65 -43.25
C MET A 1 69.85 22.95 -44.37
N LEU A 2 69.26 24.15 -44.32
CA LEU A 2 68.72 24.98 -45.40
C LEU A 2 68.17 24.35 -46.72
N ASN A 3 66.90 24.72 -46.94
CA ASN A 3 66.25 25.20 -48.18
C ASN A 3 65.32 24.25 -48.94
N LYS A 4 64.25 24.72 -49.60
CA LYS A 4 63.30 25.86 -49.46
C LYS A 4 62.61 26.05 -50.82
N ASP A 5 61.32 26.41 -50.77
CA ASP A 5 60.57 27.22 -51.75
C ASP A 5 60.27 26.64 -53.17
N GLY A 6 59.14 27.06 -53.77
CA GLY A 6 58.98 26.98 -55.25
C GLY A 6 57.63 26.58 -55.88
N GLU A 7 56.52 27.19 -55.47
CA GLU A 7 55.20 27.36 -56.14
C GLU A 7 54.80 26.68 -57.51
N LYS A 8 53.64 26.00 -57.44
CA LYS A 8 52.48 25.88 -58.39
C LYS A 8 52.41 26.87 -59.59
N PRO A 9 51.81 26.48 -60.76
CA PRO A 9 50.34 26.62 -60.91
C PRO A 9 49.56 25.57 -61.73
N ARG A 10 48.22 25.77 -61.69
CA ARG A 10 47.09 24.89 -62.06
C ARG A 10 47.03 24.34 -63.50
N ALA A 11 46.66 23.06 -63.53
CA ALA A 11 46.02 22.28 -64.59
C ALA A 11 44.88 22.92 -65.41
N LYS A 12 44.70 22.41 -66.65
CA LYS A 12 43.38 22.24 -67.31
C LYS A 12 43.34 21.04 -68.29
N LYS A 13 42.49 20.06 -67.96
CA LYS A 13 41.60 19.28 -68.85
C LYS A 13 42.15 18.33 -69.97
N THR A 14 42.05 17.02 -69.68
CA THR A 14 41.47 15.91 -70.51
C THR A 14 42.10 15.50 -71.86
N PRO A 15 41.81 14.28 -72.41
CA PRO A 15 41.22 13.06 -71.79
C PRO A 15 41.91 11.71 -72.13
N SER A 16 41.47 10.65 -71.43
CA SER A 16 41.02 9.35 -71.98
C SER A 16 41.72 8.06 -71.49
N LYS A 17 40.87 7.03 -71.33
CA LYS A 17 41.14 5.58 -71.17
C LYS A 17 42.00 5.14 -69.98
N THR A 18 41.37 4.45 -69.01
CA THR A 18 41.81 3.13 -68.50
C THR A 18 40.65 2.45 -67.73
N THR A 19 40.32 1.24 -68.20
CA THR A 19 39.76 0.06 -67.52
C THR A 19 38.70 0.20 -66.41
N THR A 20 37.54 -0.40 -66.69
CA THR A 20 36.43 -0.66 -65.77
C THR A 20 36.81 -1.64 -64.66
N ALA A 21 36.68 -1.24 -63.40
CA ALA A 21 36.66 -2.14 -62.24
C ALA A 21 35.50 -1.72 -61.32
N ILE A 22 34.58 -2.66 -61.06
CA ILE A 22 33.35 -2.39 -60.31
C ILE A 22 33.71 -2.18 -58.84
N LYS A 23 33.62 -0.93 -58.37
CA LYS A 23 33.89 -0.58 -56.98
C LYS A 23 32.62 -0.78 -56.15
N THR A 24 32.49 -1.93 -55.50
CA THR A 24 31.40 -2.25 -54.56
C THR A 24 31.44 -1.30 -53.37
N THR A 25 30.61 -0.26 -53.39
CA THR A 25 30.37 0.62 -52.25
C THR A 25 29.46 -0.07 -51.23
N ALA A 26 30.00 -1.10 -50.57
CA ALA A 26 29.37 -1.68 -49.39
C ALA A 26 29.50 -0.66 -48.24
N LYS A 27 28.43 0.12 -48.04
CA LYS A 27 28.20 0.86 -46.80
C LYS A 27 28.27 -0.17 -45.66
N PRO A 28 29.06 0.02 -44.59
CA PRO A 28 29.01 -0.92 -43.47
C PRO A 28 27.55 -0.97 -42.98
N PRO A 29 27.03 -2.14 -42.58
CA PRO A 29 25.68 -2.21 -42.03
C PRO A 29 25.63 -1.23 -40.87
N SER A 30 24.77 -0.23 -40.98
CA SER A 30 24.53 0.70 -39.88
C SER A 30 23.92 -0.11 -38.76
N SER A 31 24.75 -0.52 -37.81
CA SER A 31 24.30 -1.05 -36.53
C SER A 31 23.17 -0.14 -36.05
N PRO A 32 22.00 -0.68 -35.64
CA PRO A 32 20.95 0.15 -35.08
C PRO A 32 21.57 1.02 -33.98
N PRO A 33 21.18 2.30 -33.86
CA PRO A 33 21.78 3.18 -32.86
C PRO A 33 21.69 2.49 -31.51
N LEU A 34 22.86 2.16 -30.93
CA LEU A 34 22.96 1.42 -29.68
C LEU A 34 21.97 2.06 -28.70
N SER A 35 20.95 1.30 -28.30
CA SER A 35 19.96 1.76 -27.33
C SER A 35 20.73 2.32 -26.14
N PRO A 36 20.36 3.49 -25.60
CA PRO A 36 21.09 4.03 -24.45
C PRO A 36 21.10 2.99 -23.34
N ASN A 37 22.28 2.46 -22.99
CA ASN A 37 22.39 1.41 -21.98
C ASN A 37 22.16 1.94 -20.55
N TYR A 38 21.88 3.23 -20.38
CA TYR A 38 21.54 3.89 -19.09
C TYR A 38 22.51 3.65 -17.92
N GLY A 39 23.76 3.26 -18.20
CA GLY A 39 24.78 2.90 -17.21
C GLY A 39 24.86 1.41 -16.86
N PHE A 40 24.03 0.55 -17.49
CA PHE A 40 24.13 -0.90 -17.35
C PHE A 40 25.27 -1.47 -18.21
N PRO A 41 26.08 -2.41 -17.68
CA PRO A 41 27.07 -3.13 -18.49
C PRO A 41 26.36 -4.05 -19.49
N PRO A 42 27.01 -4.43 -20.62
CA PRO A 42 26.42 -5.34 -21.61
C PRO A 42 25.96 -6.68 -21.00
N GLU A 43 26.70 -7.16 -19.99
CA GLU A 43 26.40 -8.40 -19.25
C GLU A 43 25.06 -8.36 -18.51
N ALA A 44 24.53 -7.18 -18.18
CA ALA A 44 23.24 -7.04 -17.49
C ALA A 44 22.03 -7.24 -18.43
N PHE A 45 22.27 -7.43 -19.74
CA PHE A 45 21.28 -7.81 -20.74
C PHE A 45 21.34 -9.31 -21.10
N ASP A 46 22.31 -10.05 -20.57
CA ASP A 46 22.50 -11.48 -20.80
C ASP A 46 21.52 -12.31 -19.96
N VAL A 47 20.57 -12.98 -20.62
CA VAL A 47 19.53 -13.79 -19.96
C VAL A 47 20.13 -15.03 -19.29
N SER A 48 21.22 -15.59 -19.82
CA SER A 48 21.85 -16.79 -19.26
C SER A 48 22.47 -16.58 -17.88
N ARG A 49 22.71 -15.31 -17.50
CA ARG A 49 23.22 -14.92 -16.19
C ARG A 49 22.12 -14.55 -15.18
N LEU A 50 20.85 -14.61 -15.57
CA LEU A 50 19.74 -14.29 -14.70
C LEU A 50 19.53 -15.42 -13.67
N LEU A 51 19.68 -15.07 -12.38
CA LEU A 51 19.50 -16.01 -11.27
C LEU A 51 18.12 -16.69 -11.32
N ASP A 52 18.10 -18.02 -11.16
CA ASP A 52 16.88 -18.85 -11.25
C ASP A 52 16.05 -18.62 -12.56
N GLY A 53 16.67 -18.15 -13.65
CA GLY A 53 15.96 -17.78 -14.90
C GLY A 53 15.17 -18.93 -15.54
N ASP A 54 15.78 -20.10 -15.70
CA ASP A 54 15.15 -21.29 -16.30
C ASP A 54 14.43 -22.17 -15.27
N ARG A 55 14.23 -21.69 -14.04
CA ARG A 55 13.72 -22.50 -12.93
C ARG A 55 12.20 -22.38 -12.79
N GLU A 56 11.49 -23.47 -13.08
CA GLU A 56 10.10 -23.63 -12.66
C GLU A 56 10.06 -23.95 -11.15
N PHE A 57 9.27 -23.18 -10.39
CA PHE A 57 9.18 -23.29 -8.94
C PHE A 57 7.87 -23.91 -8.43
N ILE A 58 6.90 -24.14 -9.30
CA ILE A 58 5.54 -24.55 -8.92
C ILE A 58 5.32 -26.03 -9.18
N SER A 59 4.65 -26.71 -8.25
CA SER A 59 4.21 -28.10 -8.46
C SER A 59 3.05 -28.14 -9.45
N PRO A 60 2.95 -29.16 -10.34
CA PRO A 60 1.74 -29.39 -11.11
C PRO A 60 0.51 -29.61 -10.22
N ASP A 61 0.69 -30.21 -9.04
CA ASP A 61 -0.39 -30.51 -8.09
C ASP A 61 -0.98 -29.23 -7.45
N ASP A 62 -0.12 -28.24 -7.15
CA ASP A 62 -0.53 -26.93 -6.64
C ASP A 62 -1.46 -26.21 -7.62
N ILE A 63 -1.16 -26.32 -8.92
CA ILE A 63 -1.98 -25.76 -10.00
C ILE A 63 -3.29 -26.53 -10.15
N ALA A 64 -3.27 -27.86 -10.07
CA ALA A 64 -4.49 -28.67 -10.14
C ALA A 64 -5.44 -28.37 -8.96
N ALA A 65 -4.90 -28.19 -7.75
CA ALA A 65 -5.65 -27.76 -6.57
C ALA A 65 -6.27 -26.36 -6.76
N PHE A 66 -5.52 -25.42 -7.36
CA PHE A 66 -6.03 -24.09 -7.68
C PHE A 66 -7.10 -24.09 -8.76
N GLU A 67 -6.94 -24.86 -9.84
CA GLU A 67 -7.96 -25.01 -10.88
C GLU A 67 -9.26 -25.60 -10.30
N THR A 68 -9.14 -26.60 -9.43
CA THR A 68 -10.28 -27.18 -8.69
C THR A 68 -10.96 -26.13 -7.81
N ALA A 69 -10.19 -25.30 -7.09
CA ALA A 69 -10.72 -24.24 -6.25
C ALA A 69 -11.42 -23.12 -7.06
N LEU A 70 -10.92 -22.78 -8.26
CA LEU A 70 -11.58 -21.80 -9.15
C LEU A 70 -12.92 -22.32 -9.71
N GLN A 71 -13.04 -23.63 -9.93
CA GLN A 71 -14.25 -24.29 -10.42
C GLN A 71 -15.31 -24.51 -9.32
N ALA A 72 -14.92 -24.38 -8.03
CA ALA A 72 -15.86 -24.50 -6.92
C ALA A 72 -16.98 -23.43 -7.01
N PRO A 73 -18.24 -23.79 -6.72
CA PRO A 73 -19.34 -22.83 -6.73
C PRO A 73 -19.16 -21.81 -5.59
N ASP A 74 -19.31 -20.51 -5.91
CA ASP A 74 -19.25 -19.47 -4.90
C ASP A 74 -20.34 -19.70 -3.84
N HIS A 75 -19.97 -19.83 -2.57
CA HIS A 75 -20.92 -20.06 -1.48
C HIS A 75 -21.95 -18.93 -1.35
N SER A 76 -21.63 -17.70 -1.79
CA SER A 76 -22.57 -16.58 -1.91
C SER A 76 -23.60 -16.73 -3.04
N ALA A 77 -23.31 -17.50 -4.10
CA ALA A 77 -24.29 -17.84 -5.13
C ALA A 77 -25.23 -18.97 -4.68
N ALA A 78 -24.75 -19.87 -3.81
CA ALA A 78 -25.52 -20.99 -3.25
C ALA A 78 -26.58 -20.56 -2.21
N GLN A 79 -26.52 -19.34 -1.69
CA GLN A 79 -27.53 -18.78 -0.76
C GLN A 79 -28.91 -18.51 -1.42
N ASN A 80 -29.09 -18.78 -2.71
CA ASN A 80 -30.40 -18.78 -3.38
C ASN A 80 -30.97 -20.21 -3.51
N PRO A 81 -31.94 -20.63 -2.67
CA PRO A 81 -32.54 -21.98 -2.71
C PRO A 81 -33.50 -22.23 -3.90
N ALA A 82 -33.27 -21.54 -5.02
CA ALA A 82 -34.09 -21.60 -6.23
C ALA A 82 -33.46 -22.42 -7.38
N GLN A 83 -32.28 -23.02 -7.18
CA GLN A 83 -31.52 -23.71 -8.23
C GLN A 83 -30.97 -25.09 -7.80
N ASN A 84 -31.86 -26.05 -7.52
CA ASN A 84 -31.56 -27.45 -7.84
C ASN A 84 -32.85 -28.29 -8.00
N PRO A 85 -33.23 -28.69 -9.22
CA PRO A 85 -34.38 -29.55 -9.46
C PRO A 85 -33.97 -31.01 -9.76
N GLN A 86 -33.14 -31.63 -8.91
CA GLN A 86 -32.81 -33.06 -8.97
C GLN A 86 -32.22 -33.57 -7.64
N HIS A 87 -32.66 -34.77 -7.22
CA HIS A 87 -32.44 -35.42 -5.91
C HIS A 87 -32.99 -34.61 -4.71
N ASP A 88 -34.04 -35.05 -3.98
CA ASP A 88 -34.16 -36.37 -3.37
C ASP A 88 -35.55 -37.02 -3.47
N GLY A 89 -35.53 -38.33 -3.71
CA GLY A 89 -36.70 -39.21 -3.65
C GLY A 89 -36.63 -40.15 -2.46
N LEU A 90 -36.69 -39.63 -1.23
CA LEU A 90 -36.81 -40.44 -0.02
C LEU A 90 -38.07 -40.10 0.78
N ARG A 91 -38.76 -41.15 1.23
CA ARG A 91 -40.09 -41.08 1.83
C ARG A 91 -40.01 -40.60 3.28
N SER A 92 -40.70 -39.51 3.60
CA SER A 92 -40.96 -39.14 5.00
C SER A 92 -41.92 -40.13 5.64
N HIS A 93 -41.55 -40.67 6.80
CA HIS A 93 -42.42 -41.52 7.63
C HIS A 93 -43.49 -40.67 8.33
N LYS A 94 -44.73 -41.17 8.36
CA LYS A 94 -45.83 -40.56 9.13
C LYS A 94 -45.57 -40.70 10.62
N SER A 95 -45.67 -39.61 11.38
CA SER A 95 -45.97 -39.62 12.82
C SER A 95 -47.46 -39.32 13.04
N PRO A 96 -48.15 -40.01 13.97
CA PRO A 96 -49.56 -39.76 14.29
C PRO A 96 -49.68 -38.55 15.24
N GLY A 97 -50.82 -37.85 15.19
CA GLY A 97 -51.04 -36.63 15.96
C GLY A 97 -51.79 -36.84 17.28
N SER A 98 -51.92 -35.75 18.04
CA SER A 98 -52.86 -35.64 19.18
C SER A 98 -53.43 -34.23 19.34
N PHE A 99 -54.70 -34.21 19.75
CA PHE A 99 -55.57 -33.09 20.18
C PHE A 99 -54.98 -32.31 21.39
N SER A 100 -55.45 -31.12 21.84
CA SER A 100 -56.44 -30.10 21.37
C SER A 100 -56.50 -28.89 22.36
N ILE A 101 -57.54 -28.03 22.29
CA ILE A 101 -58.06 -27.12 23.36
C ILE A 101 -57.24 -25.80 23.57
N THR A 102 -57.79 -24.57 23.62
CA THR A 102 -59.18 -24.04 23.42
C THR A 102 -59.21 -22.57 22.95
N ARG A 103 -60.42 -22.14 22.51
CA ARG A 103 -61.04 -20.78 22.41
C ARG A 103 -60.24 -19.56 22.96
N ARG A 104 -60.23 -18.38 22.30
CA ARG A 104 -61.35 -17.39 22.11
C ARG A 104 -61.95 -16.94 23.47
N ASP A 105 -62.19 -15.65 23.73
CA ASP A 105 -62.77 -14.63 22.84
C ASP A 105 -62.21 -13.19 23.00
N SER A 106 -62.77 -12.30 22.17
CA SER A 106 -62.42 -10.89 21.92
C SER A 106 -63.09 -9.85 22.83
N GLN A 107 -62.48 -8.65 22.95
CA GLN A 107 -63.03 -7.26 22.87
C GLN A 107 -62.07 -6.32 23.66
N SER A 108 -61.45 -5.28 23.09
CA SER A 108 -62.00 -3.94 22.72
C SER A 108 -62.64 -3.21 23.92
N LEU A 109 -62.31 -1.98 24.32
CA LEU A 109 -61.70 -0.86 23.57
C LEU A 109 -61.15 0.25 24.53
N SER A 110 -60.11 0.97 24.08
CA SER A 110 -59.80 2.41 24.29
C SER A 110 -59.87 3.14 25.65
N ALA A 111 -58.80 3.91 25.91
CA ALA A 111 -58.73 5.27 26.51
C ALA A 111 -59.20 5.50 27.97
N GLY A 112 -58.57 6.36 28.76
CA GLY A 112 -57.36 7.19 28.53
C GLY A 112 -57.17 8.25 29.64
N GLY A 113 -55.97 8.84 29.73
CA GLY A 113 -55.59 9.90 30.71
C GLY A 113 -55.33 9.40 32.13
N GLY A 114 -54.40 9.96 32.92
CA GLY A 114 -53.41 11.01 32.65
C GLY A 114 -52.87 11.60 33.97
N LEU A 115 -51.64 12.18 33.96
CA LEU A 115 -50.98 12.96 35.05
C LEU A 115 -50.78 12.19 36.39
N GLU A 116 -49.82 12.45 37.28
CA GLU A 116 -48.62 13.32 37.34
C GLU A 116 -47.68 12.78 38.47
N ASP A 117 -46.49 13.37 38.60
CA ASP A 117 -45.69 13.52 39.84
C ASP A 117 -45.04 12.33 40.62
N ASP A 118 -43.71 12.25 40.41
CA ASP A 118 -42.65 12.64 41.38
C ASP A 118 -42.02 11.64 42.39
N SER A 119 -40.74 11.93 42.66
CA SER A 119 -39.85 11.53 43.76
C SER A 119 -39.07 10.19 43.69
N GLY A 120 -37.75 10.33 43.54
CA GLY A 120 -36.88 10.11 44.71
C GLY A 120 -35.98 8.86 44.79
N SER A 121 -34.75 9.00 44.29
CA SER A 121 -33.52 8.36 44.83
C SER A 121 -33.30 6.83 44.71
N GLY A 122 -32.06 6.38 44.93
CA GLY A 122 -31.76 4.98 45.29
C GLY A 122 -30.83 4.22 44.34
N SER A 123 -29.51 4.35 44.53
CA SER A 123 -28.49 3.57 43.82
C SER A 123 -28.26 2.16 44.39
N SER A 124 -27.76 1.26 43.52
CA SER A 124 -27.05 0.00 43.87
C SER A 124 -27.93 -1.14 44.42
N ALA A 125 -27.64 -2.44 44.29
CA ALA A 125 -26.58 -3.18 43.57
C ALA A 125 -27.06 -4.63 43.33
N LEU A 126 -26.64 -5.28 42.23
CA LEU A 126 -26.19 -6.70 42.15
C LEU A 126 -25.91 -7.13 40.69
N ALA A 127 -24.65 -7.12 40.22
CA ALA A 127 -24.23 -7.83 39.00
C ALA A 127 -22.69 -7.90 38.83
N THR A 128 -21.91 -8.24 39.88
CA THR A 128 -20.45 -8.45 39.71
C THR A 128 -19.88 -9.48 40.69
N ALA A 129 -20.00 -10.78 40.38
CA ALA A 129 -19.18 -11.84 40.99
C ALA A 129 -19.36 -13.19 40.26
N ALA A 130 -18.47 -13.52 39.32
CA ALA A 130 -18.12 -14.90 38.92
C ALA A 130 -17.06 -14.92 37.79
N ALA A 131 -15.82 -14.57 38.13
CA ALA A 131 -14.66 -14.90 37.29
C ALA A 131 -13.59 -15.56 38.16
N GLY A 132 -13.14 -16.76 37.76
CA GLY A 132 -12.01 -17.46 38.36
C GLY A 132 -12.36 -18.65 39.27
N ALA A 133 -12.40 -19.86 38.70
CA ALA A 133 -11.97 -21.12 39.34
C ALA A 133 -12.13 -22.30 38.36
N ALA A 134 -11.08 -22.68 37.63
CA ALA A 134 -11.00 -23.95 36.89
C ALA A 134 -9.54 -24.34 36.59
N ALA A 135 -8.73 -24.51 37.64
CA ALA A 135 -7.43 -25.17 37.56
C ALA A 135 -7.20 -26.02 38.82
N ASN A 136 -6.67 -27.24 38.62
CA ASN A 136 -6.23 -28.25 39.60
C ASN A 136 -7.28 -29.14 40.29
N GLY A 137 -7.21 -30.45 39.98
CA GLY A 137 -7.48 -31.58 40.88
C GLY A 137 -8.94 -31.88 41.29
N ASP A 138 -9.28 -33.08 41.76
CA ASP A 138 -8.60 -34.39 41.68
C ASP A 138 -9.63 -35.52 41.96
N PHE A 139 -9.29 -36.78 41.63
CA PHE A 139 -10.01 -38.05 41.87
C PHE A 139 -11.37 -38.10 42.62
N LYS A 140 -12.35 -38.82 42.03
CA LYS A 140 -12.97 -40.02 42.66
C LYS A 140 -13.78 -40.90 41.70
N ASN A 141 -13.63 -42.23 41.85
CA ASN A 141 -14.48 -43.26 41.26
C ASN A 141 -15.81 -43.37 42.02
N ASP A 142 -16.92 -43.71 41.33
CA ASP A 142 -17.58 -45.02 41.51
C ASP A 142 -18.84 -45.23 40.62
N VAL A 143 -19.08 -46.50 40.21
CA VAL A 143 -20.40 -47.17 40.05
C VAL A 143 -21.42 -46.60 39.01
N THR A 144 -22.04 -47.34 38.07
CA THR A 144 -22.00 -48.77 37.67
C THR A 144 -22.47 -49.02 36.22
N VAL A 145 -22.23 -50.24 35.75
CA VAL A 145 -22.46 -50.82 34.41
C VAL A 145 -23.93 -51.07 34.02
N SER A 146 -24.30 -50.69 32.78
CA SER A 146 -25.01 -51.53 31.78
C SER A 146 -24.94 -50.79 30.43
N GLY A 147 -24.67 -51.38 29.26
CA GLY A 147 -24.70 -52.78 28.87
C GLY A 147 -25.42 -52.92 27.52
N ALA A 148 -24.73 -52.65 26.41
CA ALA A 148 -24.83 -53.43 25.15
C ALA A 148 -23.67 -53.09 24.21
N ARG A 149 -23.36 -54.04 23.32
CA ARG A 149 -22.06 -54.21 22.67
C ARG A 149 -22.08 -53.75 21.20
N ALA A 150 -20.91 -53.30 20.74
CA ALA A 150 -20.68 -52.65 19.45
C ALA A 150 -21.00 -53.46 18.18
N SER A 151 -21.22 -52.72 17.09
CA SER A 151 -20.85 -53.13 15.73
C SER A 151 -20.25 -51.94 14.97
N SER A 152 -19.05 -52.12 14.39
CA SER A 152 -18.38 -51.20 13.45
C SER A 152 -18.47 -51.82 12.04
N PRO A 153 -18.51 -51.05 10.92
CA PRO A 153 -17.43 -50.16 10.45
C PRO A 153 -17.98 -48.73 10.14
N ALA A 154 -17.36 -47.79 9.40
CA ALA A 154 -16.13 -47.73 8.58
C ALA A 154 -15.55 -46.27 8.60
N PRO A 155 -14.34 -45.98 8.10
CA PRO A 155 -13.81 -44.61 8.12
C PRO A 155 -14.38 -43.75 6.98
N GLY A 156 -14.88 -42.58 7.33
CA GLY A 156 -15.35 -41.55 6.39
C GLY A 156 -15.17 -40.17 7.00
N ASP A 157 -14.12 -39.48 6.61
CA ASP A 157 -13.75 -38.15 7.14
C ASP A 157 -14.66 -37.06 6.54
N HIS A 158 -15.69 -36.68 7.30
CA HIS A 158 -16.48 -35.48 7.04
C HIS A 158 -16.60 -34.68 8.33
N GLY A 159 -15.71 -33.68 8.46
CA GLY A 159 -15.81 -32.66 9.49
C GLY A 159 -17.21 -32.05 9.54
N THR A 160 -17.74 -31.91 10.75
CA THR A 160 -19.12 -31.46 11.00
C THR A 160 -19.36 -30.06 10.46
N PHE A 161 -20.15 -29.95 9.39
CA PHE A 161 -20.60 -28.66 8.84
C PHE A 161 -21.60 -28.01 9.79
N VAL A 162 -21.15 -26.97 10.52
CA VAL A 162 -22.04 -26.11 11.30
C VAL A 162 -22.67 -25.08 10.37
N THR A 163 -23.93 -25.32 9.97
CA THR A 163 -24.72 -24.35 9.23
C THR A 163 -25.31 -23.31 10.18
N ALA A 164 -24.84 -22.06 10.10
CA ALA A 164 -25.51 -20.93 10.75
C ALA A 164 -26.86 -20.65 10.05
N GLN A 165 -27.90 -21.38 10.48
CA GLN A 165 -29.23 -21.35 9.85
C GLN A 165 -30.20 -20.36 10.52
N ASN A 166 -29.78 -19.75 11.63
CA ASN A 166 -30.55 -18.79 12.41
C ASN A 166 -29.85 -17.42 12.43
N ASP A 167 -30.14 -16.61 11.43
CA ASP A 167 -30.71 -15.27 11.58
C ASP A 167 -31.17 -14.79 10.19
N TRP A 168 -31.91 -13.69 10.10
CA TRP A 168 -32.33 -13.07 8.82
C TRP A 168 -33.34 -13.85 7.96
N ALA A 169 -34.43 -14.35 8.56
CA ALA A 169 -35.65 -14.66 7.81
C ALA A 169 -36.50 -13.38 7.58
N PRO A 170 -36.74 -12.94 6.32
CA PRO A 170 -37.52 -11.73 6.08
C PRO A 170 -39.01 -11.92 6.41
N ILE A 171 -39.55 -11.00 7.22
CA ILE A 171 -40.92 -11.03 7.72
C ILE A 171 -41.93 -10.73 6.60
N SER A 172 -42.59 -11.78 6.11
CA SER A 172 -43.84 -11.76 5.34
C SER A 172 -43.94 -10.86 4.09
N SER A 173 -43.59 -11.39 2.91
CA SER A 173 -44.07 -10.84 1.63
C SER A 173 -45.50 -11.31 1.30
N ARG A 174 -46.49 -10.90 2.11
CA ARG A 174 -47.91 -11.02 1.71
C ARG A 174 -48.22 -10.01 0.60
N PHE A 175 -47.92 -10.32 -0.67
CA PHE A 175 -48.64 -9.79 -1.85
C PHE A 175 -48.08 -10.39 -3.15
N TYR A 176 -48.71 -11.46 -3.67
CA TYR A 176 -48.91 -11.67 -5.11
C TYR A 176 -49.93 -12.79 -5.38
N ARG A 177 -51.19 -12.58 -4.99
CA ARG A 177 -52.31 -13.49 -5.27
C ARG A 177 -53.21 -12.92 -6.37
N ARG A 178 -52.80 -13.03 -7.65
CA ARG A 178 -53.75 -12.84 -8.77
C ARG A 178 -53.40 -13.65 -10.02
N SER A 179 -54.44 -14.29 -10.57
CA SER A 179 -54.52 -14.90 -11.91
C SER A 179 -53.64 -16.11 -12.25
N LYS A 180 -54.03 -17.30 -11.75
CA LYS A 180 -53.91 -18.52 -12.57
C LYS A 180 -54.96 -18.46 -13.68
N ARG A 181 -54.57 -18.13 -14.91
CA ARG A 181 -55.35 -18.46 -16.12
C ARG A 181 -54.41 -19.17 -17.10
N LYS A 182 -54.70 -20.44 -17.40
CA LYS A 182 -54.08 -21.17 -18.52
C LYS A 182 -54.62 -20.59 -19.83
N PRO A 183 -53.76 -20.27 -20.81
CA PRO A 183 -54.12 -20.36 -22.21
C PRO A 183 -53.52 -21.65 -22.78
N THR A 184 -54.38 -22.55 -23.22
CA THR A 184 -54.03 -23.63 -24.15
C THR A 184 -53.91 -23.03 -25.56
N THR A 185 -52.74 -23.10 -26.19
CA THR A 185 -52.59 -23.25 -27.65
C THR A 185 -51.12 -23.47 -28.05
N THR A 186 -50.94 -23.97 -29.27
CA THR A 186 -49.73 -24.53 -29.87
C THR A 186 -48.79 -23.47 -30.47
N GLY A 187 -47.51 -23.83 -30.67
CA GLY A 187 -46.60 -23.01 -31.49
C GLY A 187 -45.10 -23.16 -31.16
N ALA A 188 -44.32 -23.77 -32.05
CA ALA A 188 -42.88 -23.97 -31.88
C ALA A 188 -42.08 -22.66 -31.71
N ALA A 189 -42.57 -21.54 -32.27
CA ALA A 189 -41.96 -20.22 -32.12
C ALA A 189 -41.90 -19.72 -30.65
N ALA A 190 -42.84 -20.14 -29.80
CA ALA A 190 -42.84 -19.77 -28.37
C ALA A 190 -41.70 -20.45 -27.59
N ALA A 191 -41.30 -21.66 -27.99
CA ALA A 191 -40.19 -22.39 -27.37
C ALA A 191 -38.84 -21.69 -27.60
N SER A 192 -38.61 -21.15 -28.80
CA SER A 192 -37.40 -20.37 -29.12
C SER A 192 -37.26 -19.12 -28.25
N LYS A 193 -38.32 -18.30 -28.12
CA LYS A 193 -38.34 -17.14 -27.21
C LYS A 193 -38.16 -17.54 -25.74
N LYS A 194 -38.70 -18.69 -25.31
CA LYS A 194 -38.47 -19.25 -23.96
C LYS A 194 -37.00 -19.67 -23.76
N LYS A 195 -36.38 -20.35 -24.73
CA LYS A 195 -34.97 -20.78 -24.68
C LYS A 195 -34.03 -19.57 -24.64
N ARG A 196 -34.29 -18.52 -25.43
CA ARG A 196 -33.51 -17.26 -25.43
C ARG A 196 -33.68 -16.45 -24.13
N ARG A 197 -34.86 -16.44 -23.49
CA ARG A 197 -35.04 -15.84 -22.14
C ARG A 197 -34.40 -16.69 -21.04
N ARG A 198 -34.40 -18.02 -21.14
CA ARG A 198 -33.64 -18.90 -20.23
C ARG A 198 -32.14 -18.70 -20.38
N ALA A 199 -31.62 -18.58 -21.60
CA ALA A 199 -30.22 -18.27 -21.86
C ALA A 199 -29.83 -16.90 -21.27
N LYS A 200 -30.64 -15.84 -21.49
CA LYS A 200 -30.41 -14.54 -20.82
C LYS A 200 -30.41 -14.66 -19.30
N ARG A 201 -31.36 -15.37 -18.69
CA ARG A 201 -31.39 -15.59 -17.23
C ARG A 201 -30.26 -16.47 -16.70
N ALA A 202 -29.74 -17.42 -17.49
CA ALA A 202 -28.57 -18.21 -17.14
C ALA A 202 -27.28 -17.37 -17.20
N VAL A 203 -27.17 -16.47 -18.18
CA VAL A 203 -26.08 -15.47 -18.26
C VAL A 203 -26.18 -14.44 -17.13
N GLU A 204 -27.39 -13.95 -16.80
CA GLU A 204 -27.64 -13.10 -15.63
C GLU A 204 -27.36 -13.83 -14.31
N GLY A 205 -27.57 -15.15 -14.25
CA GLY A 205 -27.21 -15.99 -13.10
C GLY A 205 -25.70 -16.22 -12.96
N LEU A 206 -24.98 -16.37 -14.09
CA LEU A 206 -23.51 -16.49 -14.11
C LEU A 206 -22.80 -15.18 -13.71
N LEU A 207 -23.48 -14.05 -13.81
CA LEU A 207 -22.97 -12.71 -13.50
C LEU A 207 -23.28 -12.26 -12.06
N GLY A 208 -23.82 -13.14 -11.22
CA GLY A 208 -24.25 -12.83 -9.86
C GLY A 208 -25.62 -12.14 -9.83
N THR A 209 -26.58 -12.76 -9.15
CA THR A 209 -27.92 -12.17 -8.98
C THR A 209 -27.87 -10.99 -8.02
N ARG A 210 -27.77 -9.79 -8.59
CA ARG A 210 -27.94 -8.48 -7.95
C ARG A 210 -29.04 -8.50 -6.87
N SER A 211 -28.64 -8.31 -5.61
CA SER A 211 -29.54 -7.85 -4.54
C SER A 211 -30.17 -6.52 -4.98
N LYS A 212 -31.45 -6.33 -4.68
CA LYS A 212 -32.24 -5.24 -5.23
C LYS A 212 -32.08 -4.01 -4.34
N ASP A 213 -31.05 -3.19 -4.62
CA ASP A 213 -30.81 -1.89 -3.96
C ASP A 213 -32.12 -1.08 -3.88
N GLU A 214 -32.72 -0.99 -2.69
CA GLU A 214 -34.03 -0.35 -2.49
C GLU A 214 -33.97 1.17 -2.75
N THR A 215 -32.80 1.78 -2.51
CA THR A 215 -32.49 3.19 -2.80
C THR A 215 -32.66 3.58 -4.27
N ARG A 216 -32.64 2.60 -5.19
CA ARG A 216 -32.56 2.84 -6.66
C ARG A 216 -33.88 2.61 -7.39
N ASP A 217 -34.94 2.23 -6.68
CA ASP A 217 -36.27 2.00 -7.23
C ASP A 217 -37.15 3.27 -7.32
N GLY A 218 -36.66 4.42 -6.86
CA GLY A 218 -37.38 5.70 -6.98
C GLY A 218 -37.58 6.15 -8.43
N TYR A 219 -38.83 6.41 -8.84
CA TYR A 219 -39.16 6.90 -10.19
C TYR A 219 -38.40 8.20 -10.54
N LEU A 220 -38.25 9.11 -9.58
CA LEU A 220 -37.49 10.35 -9.76
C LEU A 220 -36.00 10.07 -9.98
N TYR A 221 -35.41 9.11 -9.25
CA TYR A 221 -34.02 8.69 -9.48
C TYR A 221 -33.84 8.13 -10.89
N LEU A 222 -34.73 7.25 -11.36
CA LEU A 222 -34.63 6.66 -12.70
C LEU A 222 -34.74 7.71 -13.82
N LEU A 223 -35.56 8.75 -13.64
CA LEU A 223 -35.73 9.85 -14.58
C LEU A 223 -34.57 10.86 -14.54
N ALA A 224 -34.20 11.32 -13.34
CA ALA A 224 -33.21 12.38 -13.14
C ALA A 224 -31.74 11.90 -13.22
N LYS A 225 -31.48 10.61 -12.98
CA LYS A 225 -30.12 10.03 -13.01
C LYS A 225 -29.37 10.34 -14.30
N TRP A 226 -29.99 10.12 -15.46
CA TRP A 226 -29.29 10.27 -16.74
C TRP A 226 -29.02 11.75 -17.10
N PRO A 227 -29.98 12.68 -17.01
CA PRO A 227 -29.72 14.11 -17.15
C PRO A 227 -28.64 14.63 -16.18
N LEU A 228 -28.73 14.24 -14.89
CA LEU A 228 -27.77 14.68 -13.88
C LEU A 228 -26.38 14.11 -14.11
N LEU A 229 -26.27 12.82 -14.45
CA LEU A 229 -24.99 12.17 -14.79
C LEU A 229 -24.34 12.80 -16.03
N LEU A 230 -25.12 13.11 -17.07
CA LEU A 230 -24.63 13.81 -18.26
C LEU A 230 -24.17 15.24 -17.94
N PHE A 231 -24.91 15.97 -17.10
CA PHE A 231 -24.51 17.29 -16.63
C PHE A 231 -23.17 17.24 -15.87
N VAL A 232 -23.02 16.34 -14.90
CA VAL A 232 -21.78 16.27 -14.10
C VAL A 232 -20.59 15.79 -14.94
N PHE A 233 -20.77 14.82 -15.85
CA PHE A 233 -19.69 14.45 -16.78
C PHE A 233 -19.33 15.58 -17.76
N GLY A 234 -20.32 16.34 -18.24
CA GLY A 234 -20.08 17.53 -19.06
C GLY A 234 -19.28 18.60 -18.31
N TRP A 235 -19.64 18.86 -17.06
CA TRP A 235 -18.92 19.81 -16.20
C TRP A 235 -17.50 19.31 -15.86
N LEU A 236 -17.34 18.04 -15.49
CA LEU A 236 -16.02 17.42 -15.27
C LEU A 236 -15.12 17.48 -16.50
N LEU A 237 -15.68 17.37 -17.71
CA LEU A 237 -14.95 17.55 -18.96
C LEU A 237 -14.47 19.00 -19.14
N VAL A 238 -15.32 19.99 -18.86
CA VAL A 238 -14.94 21.41 -18.88
C VAL A 238 -13.83 21.69 -17.85
N LEU A 239 -13.98 21.24 -16.60
CA LEU A 239 -12.96 21.36 -15.56
C LEU A 239 -11.64 20.70 -15.98
N SER A 240 -11.70 19.51 -16.59
CA SER A 240 -10.51 18.79 -17.07
C SER A 240 -9.79 19.54 -18.19
N VAL A 241 -10.52 20.19 -19.11
CA VAL A 241 -9.93 21.02 -20.16
C VAL A 241 -9.29 22.27 -19.56
N LEU A 242 -9.96 22.97 -18.64
CA LEU A 242 -9.40 24.12 -17.92
C LEU A 242 -8.14 23.73 -17.15
N TYR A 243 -8.16 22.58 -16.47
CA TYR A 243 -7.00 22.04 -15.76
C TYR A 243 -5.81 21.80 -16.69
N LEU A 244 -6.03 21.15 -17.84
CA LEU A 244 -4.99 20.91 -18.84
C LEU A 244 -4.44 22.22 -19.44
N LEU A 245 -5.27 23.25 -19.64
CA LEU A 245 -4.84 24.56 -20.10
C LEU A 245 -3.97 25.28 -19.05
N THR A 246 -4.37 25.28 -17.77
CA THR A 246 -3.57 25.82 -16.66
C THR A 246 -2.23 25.09 -16.54
N ARG A 247 -2.23 23.77 -16.67
CA ARG A 247 -1.00 22.94 -16.68
C ARG A 247 -0.10 23.25 -17.86
N PHE A 248 -0.66 23.41 -19.06
CA PHE A 248 0.10 23.79 -20.26
C PHE A 248 0.76 25.17 -20.08
N TYR A 249 0.02 26.16 -19.57
CA TYR A 249 0.56 27.48 -19.24
C TYR A 249 1.76 27.40 -18.29
N ILE A 250 1.64 26.65 -17.18
CA ILE A 250 2.73 26.50 -16.20
C ILE A 250 3.97 25.85 -16.84
N VAL A 251 3.80 24.80 -17.66
CA VAL A 251 4.91 24.14 -18.36
C VAL A 251 5.59 25.08 -19.35
N VAL A 252 4.82 25.84 -20.14
CA VAL A 252 5.34 26.86 -21.06
C VAL A 252 6.12 27.93 -20.29
N TYR A 253 5.54 28.49 -19.24
CA TYR A 253 6.19 29.49 -18.39
C TYR A 253 7.53 28.96 -17.81
N GLU A 254 7.54 27.75 -17.25
CA GLU A 254 8.76 27.13 -16.74
C GLU A 254 9.82 26.91 -17.83
N GLN A 255 9.41 26.47 -19.01
CA GLN A 255 10.31 26.24 -20.15
C GLN A 255 10.98 27.56 -20.61
N PHE A 256 10.19 28.64 -20.73
CA PHE A 256 10.68 29.94 -21.17
C PHE A 256 11.63 30.60 -20.15
N PHE A 257 11.28 30.59 -18.86
CA PHE A 257 12.03 31.33 -17.83
C PHE A 257 13.09 30.50 -17.09
N THR A 258 12.90 29.19 -16.94
CA THR A 258 13.69 28.38 -15.99
C THR A 258 14.56 27.29 -16.65
N TRP A 259 14.34 26.96 -17.93
CA TRP A 259 15.06 25.90 -18.68
C TRP A 259 16.06 26.46 -19.71
N ARG A 260 16.61 27.66 -19.50
CA ARG A 260 17.63 28.29 -20.38
C ARG A 260 19.03 28.33 -19.75
N GLY A 261 20.06 28.35 -20.61
CA GLY A 261 21.47 28.55 -20.24
C GLY A 261 22.07 27.49 -19.31
N ARG A 262 23.04 27.89 -18.47
CA ARG A 262 23.80 27.01 -17.57
C ARG A 262 22.94 26.15 -16.63
N ARG A 263 21.75 26.65 -16.23
CA ARG A 263 20.76 25.90 -15.42
C ARG A 263 20.25 24.65 -16.12
N ALA A 264 20.05 24.70 -17.44
CA ALA A 264 19.61 23.56 -18.23
C ALA A 264 20.72 22.50 -18.37
N GLY A 265 21.98 22.95 -18.52
CA GLY A 265 23.16 22.08 -18.54
C GLY A 265 23.29 21.25 -17.26
N LEU A 266 23.35 21.91 -16.10
CA LEU A 266 23.47 21.25 -14.79
C LEU A 266 22.31 20.28 -14.49
N ARG A 267 21.06 20.62 -14.88
CA ARG A 267 19.93 19.68 -14.77
C ARG A 267 20.01 18.50 -15.73
N ARG A 268 20.65 18.67 -16.90
CA ARG A 268 20.90 17.58 -17.85
C ARG A 268 22.01 16.66 -17.35
N GLU A 269 23.01 17.19 -16.64
CA GLU A 269 24.02 16.40 -15.92
C GLU A 269 23.39 15.60 -14.77
N LEU A 270 22.50 16.23 -13.98
CA LEU A 270 21.74 15.55 -12.93
C LEU A 270 20.96 14.32 -13.47
N ARG A 271 20.22 14.49 -14.58
CA ARG A 271 19.50 13.38 -15.25
C ARG A 271 20.39 12.35 -15.94
N LYS A 272 21.67 12.66 -16.18
CA LYS A 272 22.64 11.72 -16.78
C LYS A 272 23.35 10.85 -15.76
N ALA A 273 23.34 11.24 -14.47
CA ALA A 273 24.01 10.50 -13.41
C ALA A 273 23.46 9.07 -13.33
N THR A 274 24.34 8.07 -13.35
CA THR A 274 23.92 6.65 -13.33
C THR A 274 23.94 6.07 -11.92
N THR A 275 24.79 6.64 -11.07
CA THR A 275 24.97 6.27 -9.66
C THR A 275 24.50 7.38 -8.73
N TYR A 276 24.05 7.02 -7.53
CA TYR A 276 23.65 8.01 -6.52
C TYR A 276 24.79 8.99 -6.18
N ARG A 277 26.04 8.51 -6.13
CA ARG A 277 27.22 9.37 -5.87
C ARG A 277 27.47 10.42 -6.97
N GLU A 278 27.21 10.08 -8.23
CA GLU A 278 27.22 11.08 -9.32
C GLU A 278 26.08 12.08 -9.19
N TRP A 279 24.88 11.58 -8.90
CA TRP A 279 23.69 12.39 -8.75
C TRP A 279 23.85 13.40 -7.62
N VAL A 280 24.36 12.99 -6.46
CA VAL A 280 24.67 13.89 -5.32
C VAL A 280 25.70 14.96 -5.68
N ARG A 281 26.74 14.63 -6.47
CA ARG A 281 27.72 15.64 -6.94
C ARG A 281 27.05 16.68 -7.86
N ALA A 282 26.23 16.23 -8.81
CA ALA A 282 25.49 17.13 -9.71
C ALA A 282 24.44 17.97 -8.97
N ALA A 283 23.74 17.40 -7.98
CA ALA A 283 22.76 18.08 -7.15
C ALA A 283 23.41 19.21 -6.33
N ARG A 284 24.53 18.93 -5.64
CA ARG A 284 25.29 19.95 -4.89
C ARG A 284 25.83 21.05 -5.80
N ALA A 285 26.36 20.71 -6.98
CA ALA A 285 26.82 21.72 -7.94
C ALA A 285 25.67 22.62 -8.45
N LEU A 286 24.45 22.06 -8.58
CA LEU A 286 23.26 22.80 -8.98
C LEU A 286 22.70 23.68 -7.83
N ASP A 287 22.70 23.20 -6.59
CA ASP A 287 22.28 23.99 -5.42
C ASP A 287 23.24 25.14 -5.13
N ALA A 288 24.56 24.91 -5.22
CA ALA A 288 25.58 25.95 -5.12
C ALA A 288 25.43 27.02 -6.22
N PHE A 289 25.19 26.60 -7.48
CA PHE A 289 24.92 27.53 -8.59
C PHE A 289 23.62 28.35 -8.39
N LEU A 290 22.64 27.81 -7.68
CA LEU A 290 21.39 28.49 -7.35
C LEU A 290 21.46 29.32 -6.07
N GLY A 291 22.58 29.26 -5.33
CA GLY A 291 22.79 29.97 -4.08
C GLY A 291 21.87 29.48 -2.96
N ARG A 292 21.69 28.17 -2.83
CA ARG A 292 20.81 27.54 -1.83
C ARG A 292 21.50 27.10 -0.56
N ASP A 293 22.83 27.08 -0.53
CA ASP A 293 23.56 26.75 0.69
C ASP A 293 23.30 27.78 1.81
N THR A 294 23.04 29.05 1.47
CA THR A 294 22.62 30.06 2.46
C THR A 294 21.33 29.66 3.19
N TRP A 295 20.35 29.08 2.48
CA TRP A 295 19.11 28.58 3.10
C TRP A 295 19.36 27.41 4.05
N ARG A 296 20.44 26.62 3.83
CA ARG A 296 20.81 25.51 4.72
C ARG A 296 21.52 25.98 5.99
N GLU A 297 22.21 27.12 5.91
CA GLU A 297 22.92 27.78 7.00
C GLU A 297 21.98 28.62 7.88
N GLU A 298 21.01 29.32 7.27
CA GLU A 298 19.89 29.95 7.98
C GLU A 298 19.13 28.87 8.77
N ASN A 299 19.04 28.97 10.10
CA ASN A 299 18.33 27.97 10.88
C ASN A 299 16.81 28.08 10.73
N ASP A 300 16.28 29.31 10.63
CA ASP A 300 14.85 29.54 10.74
C ASP A 300 14.07 29.13 9.47
N PHE A 301 12.87 28.59 9.69
CA PHE A 301 11.92 28.15 8.66
C PHE A 301 10.56 27.86 9.30
N ALA A 302 9.46 28.24 8.66
CA ALA A 302 8.12 28.13 9.25
C ALA A 302 7.63 26.70 9.56
N TYR A 303 8.20 25.68 8.90
CA TYR A 303 7.70 24.31 8.96
C TYR A 303 8.32 23.43 10.06
N TYR A 304 9.16 24.00 10.94
CA TYR A 304 9.72 23.35 12.13
C TYR A 304 10.17 24.41 13.16
N ASP A 305 10.16 24.11 14.46
CA ASP A 305 10.68 25.05 15.48
C ASP A 305 12.19 24.88 15.67
N SER A 306 12.94 25.76 14.98
CA SER A 306 14.39 25.87 15.01
C SER A 306 14.95 26.16 16.41
N LYS A 307 14.22 26.89 17.27
CA LYS A 307 14.68 27.30 18.60
C LYS A 307 14.69 26.11 19.55
N THR A 308 13.63 25.33 19.57
CA THR A 308 13.55 24.10 20.39
C THR A 308 14.52 23.04 19.89
N VAL A 309 14.60 22.78 18.58
CA VAL A 309 15.57 21.82 18.02
C VAL A 309 17.02 22.19 18.40
N LYS A 310 17.39 23.47 18.32
CA LYS A 310 18.72 23.94 18.75
C LYS A 310 18.96 23.75 20.24
N ARG A 311 18.00 24.15 21.09
CA ARG A 311 18.10 24.00 22.56
C ARG A 311 18.30 22.55 22.96
N VAL A 312 17.50 21.66 22.38
CA VAL A 312 17.55 20.21 22.63
C VAL A 312 18.88 19.62 22.13
N TRP A 313 19.33 20.01 20.93
CA TRP A 313 20.63 19.57 20.38
C TRP A 313 21.80 19.96 21.29
N ASP A 314 21.85 21.22 21.73
CA ASP A 314 22.88 21.71 22.66
C ASP A 314 22.81 21.00 24.03
N GLN A 315 21.61 20.69 24.53
CA GLN A 315 21.42 19.95 25.78
C GLN A 315 21.89 18.49 25.65
N MET A 316 21.46 17.78 24.60
CA MET A 316 21.78 16.38 24.33
C MET A 316 23.29 16.16 24.15
N LYS A 317 23.95 17.08 23.45
CA LYS A 317 25.41 17.10 23.31
C LYS A 317 26.14 17.29 24.65
N LYS A 318 25.60 18.15 25.54
CA LYS A 318 26.17 18.38 26.88
C LYS A 318 25.96 17.18 27.81
N THR A 319 24.76 16.61 27.86
CA THR A 319 24.46 15.44 28.70
C THR A 319 25.20 14.20 28.24
N ARG A 320 25.29 13.94 26.92
CA ARG A 320 26.15 12.87 26.37
C ARG A 320 27.62 13.04 26.73
N ALA A 321 28.17 14.25 26.61
CA ALA A 321 29.57 14.51 26.95
C ALA A 321 29.88 14.27 28.45
N LYS A 322 28.96 14.63 29.35
CA LYS A 322 29.05 14.30 30.79
C LYS A 322 28.96 12.79 31.03
N ALA A 323 27.96 12.13 30.46
CA ALA A 323 27.76 10.70 30.56
C ALA A 323 28.96 9.87 30.05
N GLU A 324 29.60 10.31 28.95
CA GLU A 324 30.83 9.71 28.42
C GLU A 324 32.07 9.95 29.28
N ALA A 325 32.11 11.02 30.08
CA ALA A 325 33.14 11.24 31.10
C ALA A 325 32.90 10.35 32.31
N GLU A 326 31.67 10.33 32.84
CA GLU A 326 31.24 9.45 33.93
C GLU A 326 31.49 7.96 33.61
N GLU A 327 31.34 7.52 32.35
CA GLU A 327 31.67 6.13 31.98
C GLU A 327 33.18 5.85 32.01
N LYS A 328 34.02 6.81 31.62
CA LYS A 328 35.49 6.65 31.67
C LYS A 328 35.97 6.65 33.12
N ASP A 329 35.43 7.55 33.93
CA ASP A 329 35.78 7.67 35.34
C ASP A 329 35.28 6.46 36.15
N THR A 330 34.09 5.93 35.86
CA THR A 330 33.62 4.68 36.48
C THR A 330 34.40 3.45 36.01
N VAL A 331 34.85 3.37 34.74
CA VAL A 331 35.76 2.30 34.29
C VAL A 331 37.14 2.41 34.96
N ALA A 332 37.68 3.63 35.13
CA ALA A 332 38.93 3.88 35.85
C ALA A 332 38.80 3.57 37.36
N ALA A 333 37.68 3.93 37.99
CA ALA A 333 37.40 3.66 39.39
C ALA A 333 37.09 2.19 39.67
N ALA A 334 36.40 1.49 38.75
CA ALA A 334 36.15 0.04 38.84
C ALA A 334 37.44 -0.79 38.69
N ALA A 335 38.44 -0.26 37.96
CA ALA A 335 39.79 -0.83 37.96
C ALA A 335 40.57 -0.57 39.27
N ALA A 336 40.11 0.35 40.13
CA ALA A 336 40.80 0.77 41.34
C ALA A 336 40.19 0.26 42.65
N ARG A 337 38.86 0.11 42.78
CA ARG A 337 38.22 -0.36 44.03
C ARG A 337 36.92 -1.14 43.84
N THR A 338 36.92 -2.38 44.33
CA THR A 338 35.74 -3.00 44.94
C THR A 338 35.40 -2.30 46.26
N GLY A 339 34.27 -1.58 46.33
CA GLY A 339 33.65 -1.26 47.62
C GLY A 339 32.91 0.09 47.73
N LYS A 340 31.59 -0.02 47.97
CA LYS A 340 30.66 0.96 48.58
C LYS A 340 30.44 2.33 47.92
N GLY A 341 29.16 2.72 47.90
CA GLY A 341 28.72 4.11 48.06
C GLY A 341 27.86 4.62 46.91
N GLY A 342 26.53 4.55 47.05
CA GLY A 342 25.61 5.34 46.21
C GLY A 342 25.60 6.80 46.65
N GLY A 343 25.32 7.71 45.70
CA GLY A 343 25.08 9.12 45.95
C GLY A 343 23.94 9.62 45.07
N GLU A 344 23.00 10.35 45.67
CA GLU A 344 21.75 10.79 45.05
C GLU A 344 21.96 12.04 44.17
N GLY A 345 22.50 11.82 42.98
CA GLY A 345 22.42 12.76 41.86
C GLY A 345 21.87 12.03 40.64
N ILE A 346 20.95 12.66 39.91
CA ILE A 346 20.46 12.12 38.63
C ILE A 346 21.68 11.89 37.74
N ARG A 347 21.94 10.65 37.33
CA ARG A 347 23.12 10.33 36.53
C ARG A 347 22.99 11.03 35.18
N ALA A 348 24.08 11.52 34.58
CA ALA A 348 23.98 12.21 33.28
C ALA A 348 23.42 11.28 32.17
N VAL A 349 23.54 9.96 32.37
CA VAL A 349 22.92 8.92 31.54
C VAL A 349 21.40 8.86 31.69
N GLU A 350 20.84 9.10 32.88
CA GLU A 350 19.40 9.15 33.12
C GLU A 350 18.79 10.42 32.51
N GLU A 351 19.48 11.56 32.61
CA GLU A 351 19.10 12.78 31.89
C GLU A 351 19.12 12.56 30.36
N LEU A 352 20.17 11.91 29.84
CA LEU A 352 20.29 11.59 28.42
C LEU A 352 19.21 10.60 27.96
N LYS A 353 18.87 9.59 28.77
CA LYS A 353 17.77 8.65 28.55
C LYS A 353 16.45 9.39 28.41
N ALA A 354 16.08 10.19 29.42
CA ALA A 354 14.84 10.95 29.44
C ALA A 354 14.73 11.93 28.27
N LEU A 355 15.83 12.63 27.95
CA LEU A 355 15.87 13.54 26.79
C LEU A 355 15.71 12.78 25.47
N THR A 356 16.36 11.63 25.31
CA THR A 356 16.24 10.82 24.09
C THR A 356 14.82 10.27 23.92
N GLU A 357 14.18 9.80 25.00
CA GLU A 357 12.79 9.34 24.99
C GLU A 357 11.79 10.47 24.69
N ALA A 358 12.07 11.70 25.14
CA ALA A 358 11.27 12.87 24.82
C ALA A 358 11.41 13.31 23.34
N CYS A 359 12.59 13.15 22.74
CA CYS A 359 12.93 13.69 21.42
C CYS A 359 12.78 12.71 20.26
N VAL A 360 12.93 11.40 20.49
CA VAL A 360 12.81 10.37 19.45
C VAL A 360 11.33 9.96 19.32
N LYS A 361 10.56 10.86 18.72
CA LYS A 361 9.12 10.72 18.44
C LYS A 361 8.85 10.95 16.96
N ASN A 362 7.74 10.43 16.44
CA ASN A 362 7.33 10.71 15.07
C ASN A 362 7.21 12.22 14.80
N ASN A 363 7.93 12.73 13.79
CA ASN A 363 7.95 14.14 13.41
C ASN A 363 8.17 15.14 14.57
N PHE A 364 9.08 14.82 15.49
CA PHE A 364 9.43 15.69 16.63
C PHE A 364 9.69 17.14 16.18
N VAL A 365 8.87 18.09 16.62
CA VAL A 365 9.05 19.53 16.38
C VAL A 365 9.09 19.90 14.87
N GLY A 366 8.57 19.03 13.99
CA GLY A 366 8.52 19.25 12.53
C GLY A 366 9.78 18.83 11.75
N ILE A 367 10.76 18.15 12.37
CA ILE A 367 12.03 17.78 11.69
C ILE A 367 11.86 16.80 10.52
N ASP A 368 10.82 15.95 10.54
CA ASP A 368 10.51 15.00 9.48
C ASP A 368 9.56 15.62 8.43
N ASN A 369 9.35 16.94 8.43
CA ASN A 369 8.50 17.60 7.45
C ASN A 369 9.12 17.54 6.03
N PRO A 370 8.46 16.94 5.02
CA PRO A 370 8.97 16.87 3.65
C PRO A 370 9.31 18.22 3.01
N LYS A 371 8.74 19.33 3.53
CA LYS A 371 9.04 20.70 3.07
C LYS A 371 10.46 21.18 3.39
N LEU A 372 11.12 20.61 4.40
CA LEU A 372 12.54 20.86 4.66
C LEU A 372 13.42 20.31 3.53
N TYR A 373 13.07 19.13 3.01
CA TYR A 373 13.78 18.50 1.90
C TYR A 373 13.32 18.98 0.52
N SER A 374 12.34 19.89 0.43
CA SER A 374 11.84 20.44 -0.84
C SER A 374 12.40 21.82 -1.20
N GLN A 375 13.45 22.30 -0.51
CA GLN A 375 14.10 23.60 -0.81
C GLN A 375 15.46 23.46 -1.51
N THR A 376 16.09 22.29 -1.41
CA THR A 376 17.35 21.95 -2.08
C THR A 376 17.15 20.72 -2.99
N TYR A 377 18.03 20.51 -3.96
CA TYR A 377 18.08 19.24 -4.69
C TYR A 377 18.69 18.14 -3.81
N TYR A 378 19.71 18.46 -3.01
CA TYR A 378 20.29 17.53 -2.03
C TYR A 378 20.56 18.22 -0.69
N GLY A 379 19.91 17.74 0.37
CA GLY A 379 20.13 18.19 1.73
C GLY A 379 18.85 18.57 2.48
N THR A 380 19.06 18.97 3.72
CA THR A 380 18.09 19.69 4.57
C THR A 380 18.84 20.84 5.27
N LYS A 381 18.18 21.55 6.20
CA LYS A 381 18.82 22.52 7.11
C LYS A 381 19.98 21.87 7.86
N ASN A 382 21.09 22.58 8.01
CA ASN A 382 22.27 22.04 8.71
C ASN A 382 21.96 21.73 10.19
N LEU A 383 21.10 22.51 10.84
CA LEU A 383 20.62 22.24 12.20
C LEU A 383 19.88 20.89 12.31
N VAL A 384 18.97 20.58 11.37
CA VAL A 384 18.21 19.33 11.36
C VAL A 384 19.15 18.13 11.17
N GLN A 385 20.12 18.22 10.26
CA GLN A 385 21.11 17.16 10.07
C GLN A 385 21.98 16.96 11.33
N ASN A 386 22.46 18.05 11.93
CA ASN A 386 23.27 18.02 13.16
C ASN A 386 22.50 17.41 14.35
N PHE A 387 21.19 17.68 14.45
CA PHE A 387 20.32 17.07 15.46
C PHE A 387 20.18 15.56 15.25
N ILE A 388 19.86 15.11 14.03
CA ILE A 388 19.71 13.68 13.69
C ILE A 388 21.03 12.91 13.93
N ASP A 389 22.17 13.51 13.58
CA ASP A 389 23.49 12.93 13.83
C ASP A 389 23.87 12.88 15.33
N GLU A 390 23.34 13.79 16.16
CA GLU A 390 23.55 13.75 17.61
C GLU A 390 22.60 12.77 18.32
N VAL A 391 21.36 12.63 17.84
CA VAL A 391 20.43 11.56 18.24
C VAL A 391 21.03 10.19 17.94
N GLU A 392 21.61 9.99 16.76
CA GLU A 392 22.32 8.76 16.38
C GLU A 392 23.44 8.42 17.39
N ARG A 393 24.30 9.39 17.71
CA ARG A 393 25.40 9.21 18.68
C ARG A 393 24.88 8.88 20.07
N SER A 394 23.82 9.56 20.50
CA SER A 394 23.21 9.37 21.82
C SER A 394 22.57 7.99 21.95
N LEU A 395 21.84 7.51 20.94
CA LEU A 395 21.30 6.15 20.89
C LEU A 395 22.42 5.10 20.86
N LYS A 396 23.48 5.31 20.06
CA LYS A 396 24.67 4.43 20.02
C LYS A 396 25.39 4.35 21.37
N PHE A 397 25.41 5.44 22.13
CA PHE A 397 25.96 5.47 23.48
C PHE A 397 25.06 4.73 24.47
N LEU A 398 23.76 5.04 24.52
CA LEU A 398 22.77 4.40 25.41
C LEU A 398 22.66 2.87 25.18
N LEU A 399 22.85 2.41 23.94
CA LEU A 399 22.92 1.00 23.59
C LEU A 399 24.16 0.34 24.23
N LYS A 400 25.33 0.96 24.15
CA LYS A 400 26.62 0.39 24.59
C LYS A 400 26.96 0.59 26.07
N THR A 401 26.45 1.66 26.69
CA THR A 401 26.86 2.06 28.04
C THR A 401 26.63 0.98 29.09
N LYS A 402 27.56 0.80 30.02
CA LYS A 402 27.43 -0.13 31.16
C LYS A 402 26.70 0.49 32.35
N GLN A 403 26.36 1.77 32.29
CA GLN A 403 25.73 2.50 33.40
C GLN A 403 24.24 2.20 33.57
N LEU A 404 23.57 1.69 32.54
CA LEU A 404 22.16 1.25 32.56
C LEU A 404 22.07 -0.27 32.62
N ALA A 405 21.14 -0.78 33.43
CA ALA A 405 20.80 -2.19 33.44
C ALA A 405 20.15 -2.62 32.11
N LEU A 406 20.30 -3.90 31.75
CA LEU A 406 19.75 -4.45 30.50
C LEU A 406 18.22 -4.26 30.41
N GLU A 407 17.54 -4.37 31.55
CA GLU A 407 16.09 -4.21 31.65
C GLU A 407 15.65 -2.75 31.42
N GLU A 408 16.40 -1.77 31.92
CA GLU A 408 16.12 -0.35 31.68
C GLU A 408 16.28 0.01 30.19
N LYS A 409 17.27 -0.60 29.52
CA LYS A 409 17.43 -0.51 28.07
C LYS A 409 16.27 -1.17 27.33
N ARG A 410 15.80 -2.33 27.80
CA ARG A 410 14.63 -3.04 27.22
C ARG A 410 13.39 -2.16 27.22
N VAL A 411 13.08 -1.52 28.35
CA VAL A 411 11.96 -0.58 28.49
C VAL A 411 12.16 0.64 27.59
N LEU A 412 13.35 1.27 27.63
CA LEU A 412 13.69 2.44 26.82
C LEU A 412 13.49 2.18 25.32
N PHE A 413 14.08 1.12 24.76
CA PHE A 413 13.96 0.81 23.34
C PHE A 413 12.55 0.33 22.95
N LYS A 414 11.76 -0.25 23.89
CA LYS A 414 10.33 -0.53 23.67
C LYS A 414 9.54 0.78 23.52
N HIS A 415 9.72 1.73 24.43
CA HIS A 415 9.03 3.03 24.41
C HIS A 415 9.42 3.88 23.19
N ILE A 416 10.72 3.98 22.89
CA ILE A 416 11.20 4.73 21.73
C ILE A 416 10.66 4.13 20.43
N GLN A 417 10.62 2.79 20.28
CA GLN A 417 10.04 2.19 19.06
C GLN A 417 8.54 2.46 18.93
N ALA A 418 7.78 2.43 20.04
CA ALA A 418 6.36 2.76 20.04
C ALA A 418 6.11 4.22 19.61
N ASN A 419 6.88 5.18 20.14
CA ASN A 419 6.74 6.61 19.86
C ASN A 419 7.29 7.04 18.50
N PHE A 420 8.35 6.38 18.00
CA PHE A 420 8.94 6.69 16.71
C PHE A 420 8.12 6.06 15.58
N GLY A 421 7.80 4.77 15.71
CA GLY A 421 7.15 3.95 14.67
C GLY A 421 8.09 3.58 13.51
N ARG A 422 7.62 2.64 12.68
CA ARG A 422 8.41 2.01 11.61
C ARG A 422 8.20 2.68 10.25
N THR A 423 9.12 2.42 9.33
CA THR A 423 9.07 2.84 7.93
C THR A 423 8.53 1.71 7.04
N ALA A 424 7.62 2.02 6.13
CA ALA A 424 7.14 1.09 5.10
C ALA A 424 7.37 1.60 3.67
N LEU A 425 7.68 0.66 2.77
CA LEU A 425 7.68 0.87 1.32
C LEU A 425 6.33 0.43 0.74
N CYS A 426 5.62 1.34 0.09
CA CYS A 426 4.33 1.09 -0.53
C CYS A 426 4.44 1.14 -2.06
N LEU A 427 4.14 0.02 -2.73
CA LEU A 427 4.15 -0.13 -4.18
C LEU A 427 2.71 -0.15 -4.71
N SER A 428 2.30 0.95 -5.36
CA SER A 428 0.96 1.13 -5.94
C SER A 428 0.72 0.26 -7.18
N GLY A 429 -0.54 0.07 -7.56
CA GLY A 429 -0.92 -0.44 -8.88
C GLY A 429 -0.47 0.44 -10.06
N GLY A 430 -0.76 -0.04 -11.28
CA GLY A 430 -0.48 0.71 -12.51
C GLY A 430 -0.21 -0.10 -13.78
N ALA A 431 -0.59 -1.39 -13.84
CA ALA A 431 -0.26 -2.30 -14.95
C ALA A 431 1.26 -2.28 -15.27
N SER A 432 1.68 -2.15 -16.53
CA SER A 432 3.11 -2.15 -16.87
C SER A 432 3.91 -1.01 -16.25
N PHE A 433 3.28 0.07 -15.77
CA PHE A 433 3.97 1.15 -15.05
C PHE A 433 4.56 0.65 -13.71
N ALA A 434 4.08 -0.48 -13.17
CA ALA A 434 4.68 -1.15 -12.02
C ALA A 434 6.18 -1.43 -12.21
N TYR A 435 6.67 -1.68 -13.44
CA TYR A 435 8.08 -1.98 -13.68
C TYR A 435 9.02 -0.80 -13.38
N TYR A 436 8.52 0.43 -13.22
CA TYR A 436 9.30 1.54 -12.68
C TYR A 436 9.71 1.31 -11.20
N HIS A 437 8.93 0.55 -10.42
CA HIS A 437 9.28 0.19 -9.05
C HIS A 437 10.60 -0.55 -8.94
N PHE A 438 10.98 -1.36 -9.94
CA PHE A 438 12.28 -2.03 -9.93
C PHE A 438 13.45 -1.04 -9.82
N GLY A 439 13.35 0.12 -10.48
CA GLY A 439 14.36 1.17 -10.39
C GLY A 439 14.44 1.80 -9.00
N LEU A 440 13.29 2.04 -8.37
CA LEU A 440 13.20 2.59 -7.02
C LEU A 440 13.69 1.61 -5.96
N VAL A 441 13.22 0.36 -6.01
CA VAL A 441 13.69 -0.74 -5.14
C VAL A 441 15.19 -0.89 -5.29
N ARG A 442 15.71 -0.84 -6.53
CA ARG A 442 17.13 -0.94 -6.80
C ARG A 442 17.93 0.23 -6.23
N ALA A 443 17.42 1.46 -6.30
CA ALA A 443 18.08 2.63 -5.69
C ALA A 443 18.10 2.55 -4.15
N LEU A 444 17.02 2.09 -3.52
CA LEU A 444 16.99 1.81 -2.08
C LEU A 444 17.97 0.70 -1.71
N LEU A 445 18.01 -0.39 -2.49
CA LEU A 445 18.90 -1.54 -2.27
C LEU A 445 20.39 -1.22 -2.46
N ASP A 446 20.75 -0.45 -3.49
CA ASP A 446 22.13 0.00 -3.74
C ASP A 446 22.62 0.99 -2.66
N ALA A 447 21.70 1.68 -1.98
CA ALA A 447 22.00 2.59 -0.87
C ALA A 447 21.92 1.95 0.53
N ASP A 448 21.54 0.66 0.62
CA ASP A 448 21.15 -0.01 1.86
C ASP A 448 20.06 0.75 2.67
N LEU A 449 19.00 1.17 1.98
CA LEU A 449 17.86 1.92 2.52
C LEU A 449 16.51 1.24 2.22
N LEU A 450 16.51 -0.04 1.89
CA LEU A 450 15.27 -0.82 1.74
C LEU A 450 14.68 -1.09 3.15
N PRO A 451 13.43 -0.69 3.45
CA PRO A 451 12.80 -0.96 4.74
C PRO A 451 12.27 -2.40 4.81
N ASP A 452 12.07 -2.89 6.04
CA ASP A 452 11.60 -4.26 6.29
C ASP A 452 10.10 -4.44 6.04
N VAL A 453 9.29 -3.40 6.22
CA VAL A 453 7.85 -3.43 5.90
C VAL A 453 7.63 -3.05 4.45
N ILE A 454 7.06 -3.96 3.67
CA ILE A 454 6.77 -3.79 2.26
C ILE A 454 5.29 -4.09 2.02
N THR A 455 4.56 -3.16 1.41
CA THR A 455 3.20 -3.38 0.92
C THR A 455 3.17 -3.24 -0.59
N GLY A 456 2.32 -4.03 -1.24
CA GLY A 456 2.04 -3.89 -2.66
C GLY A 456 0.58 -4.17 -2.99
N THR A 457 0.07 -3.46 -3.99
CA THR A 457 -1.28 -3.64 -4.54
C THR A 457 -1.18 -3.90 -6.04
N SER A 458 -1.95 -4.84 -6.58
CA SER A 458 -1.99 -5.13 -8.02
C SER A 458 -0.59 -5.42 -8.61
N GLY A 459 -0.17 -4.75 -9.68
CA GLY A 459 1.20 -4.84 -10.21
C GLY A 459 2.31 -4.52 -9.20
N GLY A 460 2.04 -3.68 -8.18
CA GLY A 460 2.93 -3.44 -7.07
C GLY A 460 3.06 -4.64 -6.11
N ALA A 461 2.01 -5.45 -5.96
CA ALA A 461 2.03 -6.69 -5.16
C ALA A 461 2.98 -7.74 -5.76
N LEU A 462 3.01 -7.87 -7.09
CA LEU A 462 3.94 -8.76 -7.79
C LEU A 462 5.41 -8.43 -7.46
N ILE A 463 5.73 -7.14 -7.45
CA ILE A 463 7.09 -6.64 -7.19
C ILE A 463 7.40 -6.69 -5.70
N ALA A 464 6.44 -6.40 -4.83
CA ALA A 464 6.56 -6.61 -3.39
C ALA A 464 6.85 -8.10 -3.07
N GLY A 465 6.16 -9.04 -3.74
CA GLY A 465 6.40 -10.48 -3.62
C GLY A 465 7.80 -10.91 -4.06
N LEU A 466 8.32 -10.36 -5.17
CA LEU A 466 9.71 -10.55 -5.59
C LEU A 466 10.70 -10.08 -4.51
N VAL A 467 10.47 -8.88 -3.96
CA VAL A 467 11.37 -8.28 -2.97
C VAL A 467 11.29 -8.98 -1.62
N ALA A 468 10.13 -9.45 -1.17
CA ALA A 468 10.00 -10.11 0.12
C ALA A 468 10.47 -11.58 0.13
N THR A 469 10.48 -12.27 -1.01
CA THR A 469 10.87 -13.71 -1.10
C THR A 469 12.37 -13.95 -1.33
N ARG A 470 13.14 -12.90 -1.64
CA ARG A 470 14.55 -12.97 -2.05
C ARG A 470 15.45 -12.09 -1.18
N THR A 471 16.68 -12.51 -0.92
CA THR A 471 17.65 -11.77 -0.10
C THR A 471 18.17 -10.51 -0.82
N ASN A 472 18.83 -9.60 -0.09
CA ASN A 472 19.41 -8.38 -0.68
C ASN A 472 20.37 -8.69 -1.85
N GLU A 473 21.19 -9.73 -1.75
CA GLU A 473 22.17 -10.06 -2.80
C GLU A 473 21.52 -10.75 -4.01
N GLU A 474 20.55 -11.64 -3.79
CA GLU A 474 19.71 -12.21 -4.88
C GLU A 474 19.02 -11.08 -5.68
N LEU A 475 18.47 -10.07 -4.99
CA LEU A 475 17.83 -8.91 -5.63
C LEU A 475 18.80 -8.02 -6.40
N LYS A 476 20.05 -7.84 -5.94
CA LYS A 476 21.07 -7.08 -6.70
C LYS A 476 21.46 -7.77 -8.00
N GLN A 477 21.35 -9.09 -8.10
CA GLN A 477 21.59 -9.85 -9.32
C GLN A 477 20.37 -9.83 -10.25
N LEU A 478 19.15 -9.86 -9.70
CA LEU A 478 17.89 -9.94 -10.47
C LEU A 478 17.40 -8.59 -11.01
N LEU A 479 17.66 -7.47 -10.33
CA LEU A 479 17.20 -6.14 -10.75
C LEU A 479 18.10 -5.54 -11.85
N VAL A 480 18.05 -6.18 -13.02
CA VAL A 480 18.85 -5.91 -14.24
C VAL A 480 17.96 -5.98 -15.50
N PRO A 481 18.35 -5.39 -16.64
CA PRO A 481 17.59 -5.44 -17.90
C PRO A 481 17.21 -6.84 -18.40
N ALA A 482 18.01 -7.87 -18.14
CA ALA A 482 17.73 -9.27 -18.49
C ALA A 482 16.43 -9.82 -17.84
N LEU A 483 15.95 -9.22 -16.75
CA LEU A 483 14.68 -9.56 -16.08
C LEU A 483 13.46 -9.46 -17.02
N SER A 484 13.56 -8.69 -18.11
CA SER A 484 12.53 -8.59 -19.16
C SER A 484 12.11 -9.96 -19.73
N SER A 485 13.00 -10.93 -19.79
CA SER A 485 12.70 -12.31 -20.23
C SER A 485 11.63 -13.02 -19.39
N GLN A 486 11.51 -12.66 -18.11
CA GLN A 486 10.54 -13.22 -17.16
C GLN A 486 9.23 -12.43 -17.12
N ILE A 487 9.16 -11.29 -17.81
CA ILE A 487 7.95 -10.48 -17.94
C ILE A 487 7.25 -10.92 -19.23
N ASN A 488 6.50 -12.01 -19.14
CA ASN A 488 5.80 -12.66 -20.25
C ASN A 488 4.27 -12.68 -20.07
N ALA A 489 3.75 -11.76 -19.26
CA ALA A 489 2.37 -11.77 -18.81
C ALA A 489 1.39 -11.37 -19.94
N CYS A 490 1.82 -10.51 -20.85
CA CYS A 490 1.07 -10.07 -22.02
C CYS A 490 1.45 -10.82 -23.31
N SER A 491 2.08 -12.00 -23.22
CA SER A 491 2.66 -12.71 -24.37
C SER A 491 1.64 -13.23 -25.40
N GLU A 492 0.36 -13.32 -25.04
CA GLU A 492 -0.70 -13.79 -25.94
C GLU A 492 -1.10 -12.74 -27.00
N GLY A 493 -1.15 -13.16 -28.26
CA GLY A 493 -1.67 -12.34 -29.36
C GLY A 493 -3.18 -12.07 -29.26
N ILE A 494 -3.63 -10.99 -29.93
CA ILE A 494 -5.04 -10.54 -29.93
C ILE A 494 -6.00 -11.64 -30.40
N ALA A 495 -5.59 -12.47 -31.36
CA ALA A 495 -6.38 -13.60 -31.85
C ALA A 495 -6.69 -14.65 -30.77
N THR A 496 -5.86 -14.76 -29.73
CA THR A 496 -6.03 -15.73 -28.63
C THR A 496 -6.85 -15.14 -27.48
N TRP A 497 -6.48 -13.95 -27.00
CA TRP A 497 -7.13 -13.37 -25.82
C TRP A 497 -8.49 -12.74 -26.12
N PHE A 498 -8.73 -12.20 -27.32
CA PHE A 498 -10.01 -11.53 -27.61
C PHE A 498 -11.22 -12.51 -27.62
N PRO A 499 -11.13 -13.72 -28.21
CA PRO A 499 -12.18 -14.73 -28.07
C PRO A 499 -12.37 -15.24 -26.64
N ARG A 500 -11.32 -15.23 -25.80
CA ARG A 500 -11.44 -15.54 -24.36
C ARG A 500 -12.23 -14.42 -23.66
N TRP A 501 -11.79 -13.17 -23.81
CA TRP A 501 -12.43 -11.99 -23.24
C TRP A 501 -13.91 -11.87 -23.60
N TRP A 502 -14.27 -12.15 -24.85
CA TRP A 502 -15.68 -12.15 -25.27
C TRP A 502 -16.54 -13.26 -24.63
N LYS A 503 -15.93 -14.39 -24.22
CA LYS A 503 -16.63 -15.53 -23.59
C LYS A 503 -16.65 -15.45 -22.06
N THR A 504 -15.55 -15.06 -21.44
CA THR A 504 -15.34 -15.15 -19.99
C THR A 504 -15.25 -13.79 -19.29
N GLY A 505 -15.15 -12.69 -20.03
CA GLY A 505 -14.94 -11.34 -19.49
C GLY A 505 -13.50 -11.04 -19.07
N ALA A 506 -12.57 -11.99 -19.20
CA ALA A 506 -11.15 -11.82 -18.83
C ALA A 506 -10.23 -11.90 -20.04
N ARG A 507 -9.22 -11.02 -20.08
CA ARG A 507 -8.13 -11.06 -21.05
C ARG A 507 -7.19 -12.23 -20.74
N PHE A 508 -6.71 -12.30 -19.50
CA PHE A 508 -5.75 -13.31 -19.06
C PHE A 508 -6.44 -14.55 -18.51
N ASP A 509 -5.76 -15.69 -18.61
CA ASP A 509 -6.15 -16.91 -17.93
C ASP A 509 -5.56 -16.97 -16.51
N SER A 510 -6.39 -17.27 -15.52
CA SER A 510 -5.97 -17.32 -14.12
C SER A 510 -4.96 -18.42 -13.83
N VAL A 511 -5.05 -19.57 -14.52
CA VAL A 511 -4.15 -20.71 -14.31
C VAL A 511 -2.77 -20.46 -14.93
N GLN A 512 -2.72 -19.96 -16.17
CA GLN A 512 -1.47 -19.52 -16.80
C GLN A 512 -0.79 -18.41 -15.99
N TRP A 513 -1.55 -17.43 -15.51
CA TRP A 513 -0.99 -16.33 -14.72
C TRP A 513 -0.51 -16.79 -13.34
N ALA A 514 -1.15 -17.78 -12.72
CA ALA A 514 -0.64 -18.40 -11.49
C ALA A 514 0.74 -19.05 -11.70
N ARG A 515 0.92 -19.80 -12.81
CA ARG A 515 2.23 -20.37 -13.19
C ARG A 515 3.29 -19.28 -13.37
N GLN A 516 2.96 -18.20 -14.10
CA GLN A 516 3.87 -17.06 -14.31
C GLN A 516 4.20 -16.34 -12.99
N CYS A 517 3.22 -16.03 -12.15
CA CYS A 517 3.41 -15.42 -10.83
C CYS A 517 4.32 -16.25 -9.91
N SER A 518 4.31 -17.58 -10.03
CA SER A 518 5.10 -18.46 -9.16
C SER A 518 6.60 -18.16 -9.20
N TRP A 519 7.16 -17.75 -10.35
CA TRP A 519 8.58 -17.39 -10.44
C TRP A 519 8.90 -16.16 -9.58
N TRP A 520 8.01 -15.17 -9.55
CA TRP A 520 8.13 -13.96 -8.75
C TRP A 520 8.07 -14.25 -7.24
N THR A 521 7.35 -15.30 -6.82
CA THR A 521 7.19 -15.68 -5.41
C THR A 521 8.05 -16.87 -4.96
N ARG A 522 8.93 -17.40 -5.82
CA ARG A 522 9.71 -18.64 -5.60
C ARG A 522 8.84 -19.88 -5.34
N GLY A 523 7.75 -20.00 -6.10
CA GLY A 523 6.77 -21.09 -5.97
C GLY A 523 5.71 -20.76 -4.94
N SER A 524 5.12 -21.79 -4.36
CA SER A 524 4.03 -21.71 -3.37
C SER A 524 4.52 -21.37 -1.95
N LEU A 525 5.43 -20.39 -1.83
CA LEU A 525 5.82 -19.84 -0.52
C LEU A 525 4.64 -19.14 0.15
N THR A 526 4.50 -19.36 1.46
CA THR A 526 3.54 -18.63 2.29
C THR A 526 4.11 -17.30 2.82
N PHE A 527 3.25 -16.42 3.33
CA PHE A 527 3.69 -15.18 3.99
C PHE A 527 4.60 -15.46 5.19
N ARG A 528 4.34 -16.52 5.96
CA ARG A 528 5.19 -16.99 7.07
C ARG A 528 6.56 -17.43 6.56
N GLU A 529 6.61 -18.33 5.58
CA GLU A 529 7.86 -18.87 5.04
C GLU A 529 8.75 -17.79 4.41
N ALA A 530 8.16 -16.81 3.73
CA ALA A 530 8.89 -15.67 3.17
C ALA A 530 9.49 -14.76 4.27
N TYR A 531 8.72 -14.48 5.33
CA TYR A 531 9.19 -13.70 6.48
C TYR A 531 10.32 -14.43 7.22
N GLU A 532 10.22 -15.74 7.45
CA GLU A 532 11.28 -16.54 8.07
C GLU A 532 12.57 -16.56 7.23
N ARG A 533 12.46 -16.56 5.89
CA ARG A 533 13.60 -16.53 4.98
C ARG A 533 14.33 -15.19 4.93
N THR A 534 13.60 -14.07 4.87
CA THR A 534 14.20 -12.75 4.59
C THR A 534 14.12 -11.73 5.71
N GLY A 535 13.28 -11.97 6.73
CA GLY A 535 12.93 -10.99 7.76
C GLY A 535 11.99 -9.87 7.30
N ARG A 536 11.59 -9.83 6.02
CA ARG A 536 10.75 -8.76 5.47
C ARG A 536 9.26 -9.05 5.58
N ILE A 537 8.54 -8.05 6.04
CA ILE A 537 7.10 -8.09 6.30
C ILE A 537 6.37 -7.73 5.00
N LEU A 538 5.93 -8.75 4.27
CA LEU A 538 5.10 -8.58 3.07
C LEU A 538 3.64 -8.33 3.44
N ASN A 539 3.05 -7.33 2.80
CA ASN A 539 1.63 -7.00 2.87
C ASN A 539 1.03 -6.94 1.46
N VAL A 540 -0.11 -7.59 1.25
CA VAL A 540 -0.86 -7.56 -0.02
C VAL A 540 -2.34 -7.28 0.23
N SER A 541 -2.86 -6.23 -0.37
CA SER A 541 -4.27 -5.83 -0.25
C SER A 541 -5.17 -6.70 -1.14
N CYS A 542 -6.23 -7.27 -0.58
CA CYS A 542 -7.21 -8.08 -1.31
C CYS A 542 -8.64 -7.62 -0.99
N VAL A 543 -9.43 -7.34 -2.02
CA VAL A 543 -10.84 -6.95 -1.89
C VAL A 543 -11.70 -8.18 -2.14
N PRO A 544 -12.64 -8.56 -1.27
CA PRO A 544 -13.52 -9.70 -1.53
C PRO A 544 -14.44 -9.41 -2.74
N ALA A 545 -14.87 -10.45 -3.45
CA ALA A 545 -15.77 -10.28 -4.59
C ALA A 545 -17.17 -9.80 -4.17
N ASP A 546 -17.58 -10.11 -2.94
CA ASP A 546 -18.79 -9.61 -2.30
C ASP A 546 -18.65 -8.12 -1.89
N PRO A 547 -19.61 -7.24 -2.26
CA PRO A 547 -19.57 -5.84 -1.87
C PRO A 547 -19.61 -5.56 -0.36
N HIS A 548 -20.26 -6.41 0.45
CA HIS A 548 -20.49 -6.13 1.87
C HIS A 548 -19.31 -6.54 2.76
N SER A 549 -18.53 -7.53 2.33
CA SER A 549 -17.34 -8.00 3.05
C SER A 549 -16.20 -6.95 3.05
N PRO A 550 -15.45 -6.79 4.16
CA PRO A 550 -14.37 -5.82 4.27
C PRO A 550 -13.10 -6.24 3.49
N THR A 551 -12.22 -5.30 3.19
CA THR A 551 -10.91 -5.58 2.59
C THR A 551 -9.98 -6.25 3.59
N ILE A 552 -9.23 -7.28 3.17
CA ILE A 552 -8.19 -7.87 4.00
C ILE A 552 -6.80 -7.41 3.54
N LEU A 553 -5.88 -7.26 4.51
CA LEU A 553 -4.47 -7.08 4.24
C LEU A 553 -3.76 -8.40 4.57
N CYS A 554 -3.42 -9.17 3.53
CA CYS A 554 -2.72 -10.45 3.69
C CYS A 554 -1.27 -10.18 4.11
N ASN A 555 -0.86 -10.72 5.25
CA ASN A 555 0.50 -10.64 5.78
C ASN A 555 0.80 -11.86 6.69
N TYR A 556 1.99 -11.92 7.29
CA TYR A 556 2.39 -13.06 8.11
C TYR A 556 1.67 -13.18 9.48
N LEU A 557 1.00 -12.12 9.95
CA LEU A 557 0.18 -12.13 11.17
C LEU A 557 -1.27 -12.52 10.86
N THR A 558 -1.87 -11.87 9.86
CA THR A 558 -3.29 -12.02 9.50
C THR A 558 -3.57 -13.27 8.67
N SER A 559 -2.60 -13.70 7.85
CA SER A 559 -2.74 -14.80 6.89
C SER A 559 -1.41 -15.56 6.72
N PRO A 560 -0.81 -16.10 7.79
CA PRO A 560 0.53 -16.70 7.77
C PRO A 560 0.70 -17.77 6.69
N ASP A 561 -0.30 -18.63 6.55
CA ASP A 561 -0.24 -19.83 5.72
C ASP A 561 -0.86 -19.64 4.33
N CYS A 562 -1.29 -18.41 4.02
CA CYS A 562 -1.74 -18.00 2.68
C CYS A 562 -0.55 -17.96 1.70
N VAL A 563 -0.75 -18.45 0.49
CA VAL A 563 0.27 -18.57 -0.55
C VAL A 563 0.39 -17.26 -1.34
N ILE A 564 1.59 -16.72 -1.42
CA ILE A 564 1.83 -15.34 -1.89
C ILE A 564 1.37 -15.15 -3.35
N TRP A 565 1.61 -16.10 -4.26
CA TRP A 565 1.20 -15.92 -5.66
C TRP A 565 -0.33 -15.83 -5.81
N SER A 566 -1.10 -16.50 -4.94
CA SER A 566 -2.56 -16.44 -4.95
C SER A 566 -3.06 -15.07 -4.46
N ALA A 567 -2.40 -14.49 -3.44
CA ALA A 567 -2.67 -13.14 -2.95
C ALA A 567 -2.29 -12.07 -3.97
N VAL A 568 -1.17 -12.23 -4.68
CA VAL A 568 -0.77 -11.34 -5.78
C VAL A 568 -1.79 -11.40 -6.93
N LEU A 569 -2.24 -12.60 -7.30
CA LEU A 569 -3.24 -12.81 -8.35
C LEU A 569 -4.60 -12.19 -7.98
N ALA A 570 -5.05 -12.38 -6.73
CA ALA A 570 -6.23 -11.73 -6.17
C ALA A 570 -6.10 -10.20 -6.19
N SER A 571 -4.97 -9.68 -5.71
CA SER A 571 -4.67 -8.25 -5.69
C SER A 571 -4.56 -7.63 -7.09
N ALA A 572 -4.34 -8.43 -8.14
CA ALA A 572 -4.30 -7.98 -9.55
C ALA A 572 -5.57 -8.33 -10.35
N ALA A 573 -6.62 -8.86 -9.72
CA ALA A 573 -7.85 -9.28 -10.38
C ALA A 573 -8.78 -8.10 -10.73
N VAL A 574 -8.33 -7.26 -11.68
CA VAL A 574 -9.11 -6.13 -12.21
C VAL A 574 -10.23 -6.66 -13.13
N PRO A 575 -11.51 -6.29 -12.90
CA PRO A 575 -12.61 -6.69 -13.76
C PRO A 575 -12.38 -6.28 -15.23
N GLY A 576 -12.51 -7.23 -16.15
CA GLY A 576 -12.21 -7.05 -17.57
C GLY A 576 -10.79 -7.47 -17.99
N ILE A 577 -9.85 -7.55 -17.04
CA ILE A 577 -8.48 -8.03 -17.27
C ILE A 577 -8.35 -9.47 -16.80
N LEU A 578 -8.73 -9.73 -15.54
CA LEU A 578 -8.68 -11.05 -14.91
C LEU A 578 -9.96 -11.23 -14.07
N ASN A 579 -10.52 -12.44 -14.08
CA ASN A 579 -11.71 -12.75 -13.30
C ASN A 579 -11.37 -12.91 -11.80
N PRO A 580 -12.34 -12.72 -10.88
CA PRO A 580 -12.10 -12.91 -9.45
C PRO A 580 -11.55 -14.31 -9.14
N VAL A 581 -10.50 -14.39 -8.31
CA VAL A 581 -9.79 -15.64 -8.00
C VAL A 581 -9.88 -16.01 -6.52
N VAL A 582 -9.71 -17.28 -6.21
CA VAL A 582 -9.70 -17.78 -4.83
C VAL A 582 -8.28 -17.66 -4.25
N LEU A 583 -8.17 -17.23 -2.99
CA LEU A 583 -6.90 -17.27 -2.25
C LEU A 583 -6.59 -18.72 -1.88
N MET A 584 -5.32 -19.11 -1.91
CA MET A 584 -4.88 -20.47 -1.55
C MET A 584 -4.08 -20.44 -0.25
N MET A 585 -4.23 -21.45 0.58
CA MET A 585 -3.43 -21.68 1.78
C MET A 585 -2.75 -23.05 1.72
N LYS A 586 -1.59 -23.12 2.36
CA LYS A 586 -0.81 -24.34 2.53
C LYS A 586 -1.22 -25.01 3.84
N LYS A 587 -1.68 -26.25 3.75
CA LYS A 587 -1.99 -27.10 4.90
C LYS A 587 -0.71 -27.63 5.56
N ALA A 588 -0.83 -28.18 6.77
CA ALA A 588 0.26 -28.82 7.49
C ALA A 588 0.87 -30.05 6.77
N ASP A 589 0.12 -30.67 5.86
CA ASP A 589 0.59 -31.74 4.97
C ASP A 589 1.39 -31.22 3.74
N GLY A 590 1.49 -29.90 3.58
CA GLY A 590 2.13 -29.24 2.46
C GLY A 590 1.25 -29.03 1.23
N THR A 591 0.02 -29.59 1.20
CA THR A 591 -0.93 -29.45 0.08
C THR A 591 -1.62 -28.09 0.08
N LEU A 592 -2.10 -27.65 -1.09
CA LEU A 592 -2.86 -26.41 -1.22
C LEU A 592 -4.37 -26.65 -1.09
N ALA A 593 -5.03 -25.76 -0.36
CA ALA A 593 -6.48 -25.70 -0.19
C ALA A 593 -6.97 -24.24 -0.35
N PRO A 594 -8.25 -23.99 -0.65
CA PRO A 594 -8.79 -22.63 -0.64
C PRO A 594 -8.68 -22.01 0.77
N TYR A 595 -8.24 -20.76 0.82
CA TYR A 595 -8.20 -19.92 2.02
C TYR A 595 -9.57 -19.28 2.25
N SER A 596 -10.09 -19.38 3.47
CA SER A 596 -11.51 -19.12 3.79
C SER A 596 -12.48 -20.06 3.04
N PHE A 597 -13.79 -19.86 3.21
CA PHE A 597 -14.86 -20.69 2.64
C PHE A 597 -15.05 -20.51 1.12
N GLY A 598 -13.97 -20.61 0.34
CA GLY A 598 -14.01 -20.54 -1.13
C GLY A 598 -14.40 -19.19 -1.71
N HIS A 599 -14.34 -18.09 -0.93
CA HIS A 599 -14.64 -16.76 -1.45
C HIS A 599 -13.63 -16.34 -2.53
N LYS A 600 -14.14 -15.76 -3.62
CA LYS A 600 -13.32 -15.11 -4.64
C LYS A 600 -12.98 -13.67 -4.26
N TRP A 601 -11.87 -13.18 -4.80
CA TRP A 601 -11.23 -11.91 -4.48
C TRP A 601 -10.92 -11.12 -5.77
N LYS A 602 -10.81 -9.80 -5.62
CA LYS A 602 -10.64 -8.77 -6.65
C LYS A 602 -9.49 -7.83 -6.28
N ASP A 603 -9.05 -7.05 -7.26
CA ASP A 603 -7.93 -6.12 -7.14
C ASP A 603 -8.08 -5.15 -5.94
N GLY A 604 -7.02 -5.04 -5.14
CA GLY A 604 -6.98 -4.20 -3.93
C GLY A 604 -7.20 -2.71 -4.21
N SER A 605 -6.72 -2.23 -5.37
CA SER A 605 -6.80 -0.83 -5.81
C SER A 605 -8.22 -0.38 -6.15
N LEU A 606 -9.20 -1.29 -6.19
CA LEU A 606 -10.60 -0.89 -6.30
C LEU A 606 -11.12 -0.17 -5.06
N ARG A 607 -10.54 -0.45 -3.87
CA ARG A 607 -10.93 0.20 -2.61
C ARG A 607 -9.78 0.93 -1.92
N THR A 608 -8.62 0.30 -1.81
CA THR A 608 -7.50 0.77 -0.98
C THR A 608 -6.14 0.42 -1.60
N ASP A 609 -5.68 1.24 -2.55
CA ASP A 609 -4.35 1.07 -3.19
C ASP A 609 -3.19 1.16 -2.18
N ILE A 610 -3.30 2.02 -1.16
CA ILE A 610 -2.29 2.16 -0.09
C ILE A 610 -2.97 2.06 1.29
N PRO A 611 -2.88 0.92 2.00
CA PRO A 611 -3.60 0.69 3.25
C PRO A 611 -2.89 1.29 4.48
N ILE A 612 -2.65 2.62 4.49
CA ILE A 612 -1.88 3.32 5.54
C ILE A 612 -2.43 3.02 6.95
N LYS A 613 -3.76 3.11 7.15
CA LYS A 613 -4.40 2.85 8.45
C LYS A 613 -4.12 1.42 8.95
N ALA A 614 -4.26 0.40 8.10
CA ALA A 614 -4.00 -1.00 8.48
C ALA A 614 -2.51 -1.28 8.74
N LEU A 615 -1.60 -0.64 8.00
CA LEU A 615 -0.15 -0.73 8.27
C LEU A 615 0.22 -0.08 9.61
N ASN A 616 -0.45 1.01 9.98
CA ASN A 616 -0.31 1.63 11.30
C ASN A 616 -0.79 0.67 12.39
N THR A 617 -2.02 0.13 12.28
CA THR A 617 -2.60 -0.81 13.25
C THR A 617 -1.79 -2.10 13.42
N HIS A 618 -1.30 -2.71 12.34
CA HIS A 618 -0.60 -4.00 12.43
C HIS A 618 0.90 -3.89 12.75
N PHE A 619 1.57 -2.80 12.34
CA PHE A 619 3.04 -2.72 12.37
C PHE A 619 3.59 -1.38 12.92
N ASN A 620 2.74 -0.51 13.48
CA ASN A 620 3.08 0.84 13.94
C ASN A 620 3.84 1.65 12.88
N VAL A 621 3.40 1.57 11.62
CA VAL A 621 3.98 2.32 10.51
C VAL A 621 3.55 3.78 10.59
N ASN A 622 4.52 4.66 10.82
CA ASN A 622 4.33 6.11 10.92
C ASN A 622 4.98 6.88 9.76
N PHE A 623 5.90 6.25 9.02
CA PHE A 623 6.59 6.84 7.88
C PHE A 623 6.39 5.98 6.63
N THR A 624 5.85 6.58 5.55
CA THR A 624 5.52 5.84 4.33
C THR A 624 6.28 6.37 3.11
N ILE A 625 6.97 5.46 2.42
CA ILE A 625 7.63 5.68 1.14
C ILE A 625 6.71 5.11 0.06
N VAL A 626 5.91 5.96 -0.55
CA VAL A 626 4.98 5.58 -1.63
C VAL A 626 5.67 5.71 -2.98
N SER A 627 5.73 4.63 -3.74
CA SER A 627 6.01 4.68 -5.17
C SER A 627 4.67 4.68 -5.92
N GLN A 628 4.31 5.82 -6.49
CA GLN A 628 3.02 6.00 -7.16
C GLN A 628 3.20 5.97 -8.67
N VAL A 629 2.69 4.92 -9.31
CA VAL A 629 2.87 4.66 -10.76
C VAL A 629 1.54 4.61 -11.53
N ASN A 630 0.40 4.74 -10.84
CA ASN A 630 -0.92 4.81 -11.47
C ASN A 630 -0.98 5.89 -12.57
N PRO A 631 -1.28 5.51 -13.83
CA PRO A 631 -1.19 6.41 -14.99
C PRO A 631 -2.19 7.57 -14.93
N HIS A 632 -3.34 7.36 -14.29
CA HIS A 632 -4.36 8.38 -14.10
C HIS A 632 -3.93 9.46 -13.08
N VAL A 633 -3.24 9.07 -12.00
CA VAL A 633 -2.77 10.01 -10.96
C VAL A 633 -1.65 10.91 -11.47
N ASN A 634 -0.75 10.39 -12.33
CA ASN A 634 0.37 11.14 -12.88
C ASN A 634 -0.06 12.42 -13.64
N LEU A 635 -1.21 12.39 -14.32
CA LEU A 635 -1.76 13.57 -15.01
C LEU A 635 -2.24 14.66 -14.05
N PHE A 636 -2.79 14.27 -12.90
CA PHE A 636 -3.32 15.19 -11.89
C PHE A 636 -2.28 15.59 -10.82
N PHE A 637 -1.11 14.96 -10.75
CA PHE A 637 -0.12 15.30 -9.72
C PHE A 637 0.58 16.64 -9.99
N PHE A 638 0.53 17.55 -9.01
CA PHE A 638 1.25 18.82 -8.99
C PHE A 638 1.62 19.18 -7.56
N SER A 639 2.92 19.34 -7.27
CA SER A 639 3.32 20.02 -6.05
C SER A 639 3.57 21.49 -6.33
N SER A 640 2.63 22.35 -5.92
CA SER A 640 2.76 23.80 -6.02
C SER A 640 3.90 24.34 -5.15
N ARG A 641 4.14 23.73 -3.98
CA ARG A 641 5.20 24.10 -3.03
C ARG A 641 6.43 23.15 -3.09
N GLY A 642 6.65 22.47 -4.22
CA GLY A 642 7.79 21.55 -4.42
C GLY A 642 7.67 20.20 -3.68
N SER A 643 8.43 19.21 -4.11
CA SER A 643 8.54 17.89 -3.46
C SER A 643 9.97 17.61 -3.04
N VAL A 644 10.19 16.55 -2.26
CA VAL A 644 11.50 16.13 -1.75
C VAL A 644 12.53 16.07 -2.89
N GLY A 645 13.61 16.85 -2.76
CA GLY A 645 14.67 17.00 -3.77
C GLY A 645 14.25 17.60 -5.12
N HIS A 646 13.00 18.08 -5.25
CA HIS A 646 12.48 18.83 -6.40
C HIS A 646 12.00 20.23 -5.98
N PRO A 647 12.94 21.13 -5.69
CA PRO A 647 12.65 22.46 -5.18
C PRO A 647 12.09 23.41 -6.24
N VAL A 648 11.19 24.29 -5.78
CA VAL A 648 10.47 25.24 -6.64
C VAL A 648 11.44 26.16 -7.37
N THR A 649 11.17 26.38 -8.65
CA THR A 649 12.01 27.16 -9.58
C THR A 649 11.78 28.67 -9.47
N HIS A 650 10.60 29.07 -8.99
CA HIS A 650 10.19 30.46 -8.79
C HIS A 650 10.89 31.10 -7.57
N ARG A 651 11.31 32.37 -7.69
CA ARG A 651 11.91 33.22 -6.63
C ARG A 651 12.84 32.47 -5.63
N LYS A 652 13.83 31.72 -6.15
CA LYS A 652 14.79 30.93 -5.34
C LYS A 652 14.15 29.92 -4.36
N GLY A 653 12.97 29.36 -4.67
CA GLY A 653 12.24 28.44 -3.79
C GLY A 653 11.17 29.12 -2.92
N ARG A 654 11.14 30.46 -2.85
CA ARG A 654 10.16 31.24 -2.09
C ARG A 654 8.90 31.47 -2.92
N GLY A 655 7.91 30.59 -2.76
CA GLY A 655 6.56 30.73 -3.32
C GLY A 655 6.10 29.52 -4.16
N TRP A 656 5.01 29.74 -4.90
CA TRP A 656 4.28 28.68 -5.60
C TRP A 656 4.80 28.48 -7.05
N ARG A 657 4.80 27.24 -7.53
CA ARG A 657 5.30 26.83 -8.84
C ARG A 657 4.45 27.43 -9.98
N GLY A 658 5.06 28.22 -10.86
CA GLY A 658 4.33 28.96 -11.90
C GLY A 658 3.54 30.18 -11.37
N GLY A 659 3.77 30.59 -10.11
CA GLY A 659 3.09 31.72 -9.47
C GLY A 659 1.89 31.31 -8.61
N PHE A 660 1.48 32.21 -7.70
CA PHE A 660 0.38 31.98 -6.77
C PHE A 660 -0.94 31.73 -7.49
N LEU A 661 -1.42 32.69 -8.31
CA LEU A 661 -2.71 32.61 -8.99
C LEU A 661 -2.89 31.31 -9.78
N MET A 662 -1.93 30.98 -10.66
CA MET A 662 -2.03 29.78 -11.50
C MET A 662 -1.95 28.48 -10.71
N SER A 663 -1.16 28.42 -9.63
CA SER A 663 -1.22 27.26 -8.73
C SER A 663 -2.53 27.20 -7.94
N ALA A 664 -3.05 28.33 -7.47
CA ALA A 664 -4.32 28.39 -6.74
C ALA A 664 -5.49 27.96 -7.63
N THR A 665 -5.52 28.38 -8.89
CA THR A 665 -6.46 27.87 -9.90
C THR A 665 -6.30 26.37 -10.13
N GLU A 666 -5.07 25.86 -10.18
CA GLU A 666 -4.80 24.41 -10.34
C GLU A 666 -5.35 23.59 -9.17
N HIS A 667 -5.18 24.06 -7.94
CA HIS A 667 -5.77 23.46 -6.73
C HIS A 667 -7.30 23.60 -6.69
N TYR A 668 -7.85 24.78 -7.01
CA TYR A 668 -9.29 25.00 -7.06
C TYR A 668 -9.99 24.07 -8.04
N LEU A 669 -9.44 23.92 -9.26
CA LEU A 669 -9.98 23.01 -10.27
C LEU A 669 -9.95 21.55 -9.81
N LYS A 670 -8.90 21.11 -9.12
CA LYS A 670 -8.84 19.78 -8.51
C LYS A 670 -9.87 19.58 -7.42
N LEU A 671 -10.04 20.55 -6.54
CA LEU A 671 -11.01 20.48 -5.45
C LEU A 671 -12.44 20.40 -5.99
N ASP A 672 -12.80 21.20 -7.00
CA ASP A 672 -14.13 21.08 -7.64
C ASP A 672 -14.28 19.74 -8.39
N MET A 673 -13.26 19.28 -9.12
CA MET A 673 -13.28 17.94 -9.75
C MET A 673 -13.49 16.81 -8.72
N ASN A 674 -12.75 16.84 -7.60
CA ASN A 674 -12.90 15.87 -6.52
C ASN A 674 -14.29 15.95 -5.88
N LYS A 675 -14.82 17.15 -5.65
CA LYS A 675 -16.19 17.37 -5.17
C LYS A 675 -17.24 16.76 -6.10
N TRP A 676 -17.13 16.97 -7.42
CA TRP A 676 -18.06 16.38 -8.39
C TRP A 676 -17.93 14.85 -8.49
N LEU A 677 -16.73 14.30 -8.33
CA LEU A 677 -16.52 12.84 -8.23
C LEU A 677 -17.09 12.26 -6.93
N ARG A 678 -16.92 12.94 -5.78
CA ARG A 678 -17.58 12.58 -4.51
C ARG A 678 -19.10 12.63 -4.68
N PHE A 679 -19.65 13.71 -5.26
CA PHE A 679 -21.09 13.84 -5.54
C PHE A 679 -21.64 12.68 -6.39
N ILE A 680 -20.96 12.33 -7.49
CA ILE A 680 -21.31 11.16 -8.33
C ILE A 680 -21.37 9.86 -7.51
N ARG A 681 -20.44 9.67 -6.55
CA ARG A 681 -20.42 8.52 -5.64
C ARG A 681 -21.63 8.53 -4.71
N HIS A 682 -21.82 9.60 -3.93
CA HIS A 682 -22.87 9.65 -2.90
C HIS A 682 -24.28 9.63 -3.50
N ALA A 683 -24.50 10.24 -4.67
CA ALA A 683 -25.77 10.17 -5.39
C ALA A 683 -25.95 8.88 -6.22
N GLU A 684 -25.04 7.89 -6.09
CA GLU A 684 -25.02 6.61 -6.80
C GLU A 684 -25.24 6.71 -8.33
N LEU A 685 -24.81 7.81 -8.94
CA LEU A 685 -25.17 8.15 -10.32
C LEU A 685 -24.47 7.28 -11.34
N LEU A 686 -23.27 6.77 -11.02
CA LEU A 686 -22.56 5.85 -11.90
C LEU A 686 -23.40 4.59 -12.19
N PRO A 687 -23.38 4.07 -13.43
CA PRO A 687 -23.64 2.66 -13.63
C PRO A 687 -22.56 1.84 -12.92
N ARG A 688 -22.90 0.65 -12.42
CA ARG A 688 -21.93 -0.35 -11.91
C ARG A 688 -21.60 -1.35 -13.04
N PRO A 689 -20.75 -1.03 -14.05
CA PRO A 689 -20.35 -2.02 -15.03
C PRO A 689 -19.60 -3.15 -14.32
N LEU A 690 -19.96 -4.39 -14.66
CA LEU A 690 -19.51 -5.62 -13.96
C LEU A 690 -19.85 -5.64 -12.46
N GLY A 691 -20.87 -4.88 -12.02
CA GLY A 691 -21.33 -4.89 -10.63
C GLY A 691 -20.33 -4.28 -9.64
N GLN A 692 -19.46 -3.37 -10.08
CA GLN A 692 -18.42 -2.74 -9.26
C GLN A 692 -18.54 -1.22 -9.23
N ASP A 693 -18.16 -0.62 -8.11
CA ASP A 693 -18.13 0.83 -7.88
C ASP A 693 -16.75 1.40 -8.21
N TRP A 694 -16.57 1.81 -9.46
CA TRP A 694 -15.34 2.41 -9.98
C TRP A 694 -15.07 3.83 -9.47
N SER A 695 -15.97 4.42 -8.69
CA SER A 695 -15.80 5.75 -8.09
C SER A 695 -14.65 5.82 -7.10
N GLN A 696 -14.40 4.75 -6.34
CA GLN A 696 -13.36 4.71 -5.33
C GLN A 696 -11.95 4.80 -5.92
N LEU A 697 -11.72 4.25 -7.12
CA LEU A 697 -10.44 4.35 -7.84
C LEU A 697 -9.98 5.80 -8.06
N TRP A 698 -10.89 6.76 -8.18
CA TRP A 698 -10.56 8.18 -8.41
C TRP A 698 -10.48 9.01 -7.13
N LEU A 699 -11.04 8.51 -6.02
CA LEU A 699 -11.19 9.22 -4.75
C LEU A 699 -10.19 8.76 -3.68
N GLN A 700 -9.30 7.82 -4.01
CA GLN A 700 -8.29 7.30 -3.09
C GLN A 700 -7.16 8.31 -2.81
N GLN A 701 -6.62 8.25 -1.60
CA GLN A 701 -5.40 8.95 -1.23
C GLN A 701 -4.19 8.19 -1.76
N PHE A 702 -3.50 8.78 -2.74
CA PHE A 702 -2.34 8.20 -3.43
C PHE A 702 -0.99 8.74 -2.94
N SER A 703 -0.95 9.37 -1.76
CA SER A 703 0.25 10.04 -1.22
C SER A 703 0.53 9.65 0.23
N GLY A 704 1.79 9.32 0.48
CA GLY A 704 2.37 9.14 1.81
C GLY A 704 3.45 10.19 2.11
N THR A 705 4.17 10.02 3.24
CA THR A 705 5.18 10.97 3.74
C THR A 705 6.21 11.35 2.68
N VAL A 706 6.68 10.35 1.94
CA VAL A 706 7.53 10.50 0.75
C VAL A 706 6.81 9.84 -0.41
N THR A 707 6.38 10.62 -1.40
CA THR A 707 5.73 10.07 -2.61
C THR A 707 6.62 10.31 -3.83
N ILE A 708 7.05 9.22 -4.47
CA ILE A 708 7.97 9.18 -5.60
C ILE A 708 7.21 8.78 -6.88
N TRP A 709 7.50 9.49 -7.96
CA TRP A 709 6.78 9.41 -9.24
C TRP A 709 7.77 9.09 -10.38
N PRO A 710 7.45 8.16 -11.29
CA PRO A 710 8.29 7.88 -12.45
C PRO A 710 8.14 8.96 -13.52
N ALA A 711 9.23 9.27 -14.22
CA ALA A 711 9.22 10.09 -15.42
C ALA A 711 8.74 9.29 -16.65
N ALA A 712 7.46 8.92 -16.66
CA ALA A 712 6.85 8.15 -17.75
C ALA A 712 6.82 8.92 -19.08
N VAL A 713 6.93 8.18 -20.19
CA VAL A 713 6.91 8.72 -21.57
C VAL A 713 5.57 8.41 -22.22
N ALA A 714 5.12 9.23 -23.17
CA ALA A 714 3.84 9.03 -23.88
C ALA A 714 3.67 7.62 -24.49
N ALA A 715 4.76 7.00 -24.97
CA ALA A 715 4.77 5.63 -25.47
C ALA A 715 4.38 4.58 -24.39
N ASP A 716 4.64 4.84 -23.11
CA ASP A 716 4.30 3.91 -22.02
C ASP A 716 2.78 3.79 -21.83
N PHE A 717 2.01 4.83 -22.15
CA PHE A 717 0.55 4.78 -22.14
C PHE A 717 -0.01 3.91 -23.27
N TRP A 718 0.65 3.88 -24.43
CA TRP A 718 0.30 2.96 -25.52
C TRP A 718 0.67 1.51 -25.18
N HIS A 719 1.81 1.33 -24.50
CA HIS A 719 2.34 0.03 -24.10
C HIS A 719 1.84 -0.48 -22.73
N ILE A 720 0.81 0.14 -22.14
CA ILE A 720 0.31 -0.09 -20.78
C ILE A 720 -0.05 -1.56 -20.46
N LEU A 721 -0.50 -2.31 -21.46
CA LEU A 721 -0.83 -3.74 -21.37
C LEU A 721 -0.01 -4.55 -22.39
N SER A 722 1.30 -4.32 -22.41
CA SER A 722 2.29 -5.08 -23.20
C SER A 722 3.60 -5.25 -22.44
N ASP A 723 4.26 -6.38 -22.66
CA ASP A 723 5.51 -6.73 -21.98
C ASP A 723 6.70 -5.85 -22.44
N PRO A 724 7.69 -5.55 -21.57
CA PRO A 724 8.80 -4.65 -21.86
C PRO A 724 10.02 -5.37 -22.45
N ASP A 725 10.50 -4.87 -23.58
CA ASP A 725 11.78 -5.25 -24.17
C ASP A 725 12.96 -4.94 -23.21
N PRO A 726 14.11 -5.63 -23.30
CA PRO A 726 15.27 -5.38 -22.42
C PRO A 726 15.71 -3.90 -22.39
N ALA A 727 15.70 -3.21 -23.55
CA ALA A 727 16.01 -1.78 -23.64
C ALA A 727 14.92 -0.88 -23.02
N ARG A 728 13.64 -1.29 -23.09
CA ARG A 728 12.52 -0.58 -22.46
C ARG A 728 12.60 -0.72 -20.95
N LEU A 729 12.87 -1.93 -20.45
CA LEU A 729 13.08 -2.19 -19.02
C LEU A 729 14.33 -1.47 -18.48
N ALA A 730 15.43 -1.41 -19.24
CA ALA A 730 16.63 -0.65 -18.86
C ALA A 730 16.32 0.85 -18.63
N ARG A 731 15.48 1.46 -19.47
CA ARG A 731 14.98 2.83 -19.25
C ARG A 731 14.12 2.91 -17.98
N MET A 732 13.17 2.00 -17.80
CA MET A 732 12.25 2.04 -16.64
C MET A 732 13.00 1.86 -15.31
N LEU A 733 14.00 0.96 -15.27
CA LEU A 733 14.95 0.83 -14.18
C LEU A 733 15.72 2.14 -13.92
N HIS A 734 16.21 2.79 -14.97
CA HIS A 734 16.96 4.05 -14.84
C HIS A 734 16.08 5.20 -14.31
N GLU A 735 14.91 5.44 -14.91
CA GLU A 735 14.00 6.51 -14.47
C GLU A 735 13.44 6.25 -13.06
N GLY A 736 13.19 4.99 -12.69
CA GLY A 736 12.84 4.62 -11.32
C GLY A 736 13.96 4.93 -10.31
N ARG A 737 15.24 4.71 -10.68
CA ARG A 737 16.39 5.15 -9.87
C ARG A 737 16.47 6.68 -9.78
N GLN A 738 16.31 7.40 -10.90
CA GLN A 738 16.30 8.88 -10.92
C GLN A 738 15.23 9.47 -10.01
N GLY A 739 14.02 8.90 -10.01
CA GLY A 739 12.92 9.34 -9.15
C GLY A 739 13.19 9.09 -7.66
N ALA A 740 13.94 8.03 -7.31
CA ALA A 740 14.25 7.68 -5.93
C ALA A 740 15.44 8.47 -5.35
N PHE A 741 16.48 8.77 -6.14
CA PHE A 741 17.69 9.46 -5.67
C PHE A 741 17.46 10.73 -4.81
N PRO A 742 16.53 11.65 -5.14
CA PRO A 742 16.29 12.84 -4.32
C PRO A 742 15.70 12.53 -2.93
N ALA A 743 14.99 11.42 -2.79
CA ALA A 743 14.40 10.99 -1.52
C ALA A 743 15.35 10.19 -0.62
N LEU A 744 16.42 9.60 -1.17
CA LEU A 744 17.30 8.69 -0.42
C LEU A 744 17.93 9.32 0.83
N LEU A 745 18.29 10.61 0.82
CA LEU A 745 18.84 11.25 2.02
C LEU A 745 17.81 11.36 3.15
N PHE A 746 16.56 11.69 2.83
CA PHE A 746 15.49 11.83 3.82
C PHE A 746 15.12 10.46 4.41
N VAL A 747 14.93 9.46 3.55
CA VAL A 747 14.74 8.06 3.97
C VAL A 747 15.94 7.56 4.79
N GLY A 748 17.16 7.89 4.39
CA GLY A 748 18.38 7.53 5.10
C GLY A 748 18.44 8.12 6.51
N ASN A 749 18.14 9.41 6.67
CA ASN A 749 18.09 10.05 7.98
C ASN A 749 17.04 9.40 8.91
N ARG A 750 15.88 8.99 8.37
CA ARG A 750 14.83 8.28 9.13
C ARG A 750 15.27 6.87 9.53
N LEU A 751 15.67 6.04 8.57
CA LEU A 751 16.08 4.64 8.80
C LEU A 751 17.33 4.52 9.68
N LYS A 752 18.22 5.51 9.64
CA LYS A 752 19.41 5.60 10.49
C LYS A 752 19.09 5.60 11.99
N VAL A 753 17.99 6.23 12.39
CA VAL A 753 17.49 6.22 13.77
C VAL A 753 16.70 4.91 14.04
N GLU A 754 15.81 4.52 13.12
CA GLU A 754 14.99 3.30 13.22
C GLU A 754 15.83 2.03 13.44
N ARG A 755 16.89 1.84 12.65
CA ARG A 755 17.78 0.67 12.73
C ARG A 755 18.51 0.58 14.08
N LEU A 756 18.84 1.70 14.71
CA LEU A 756 19.46 1.72 16.05
C LEU A 756 18.46 1.34 17.15
N ILE A 757 17.19 1.72 16.99
CA ILE A 757 16.12 1.34 17.91
C ILE A 757 15.84 -0.17 17.80
N ASP A 758 15.76 -0.70 16.57
CA ASP A 758 15.53 -2.13 16.30
C ASP A 758 16.74 -2.99 16.73
N GLN A 759 17.97 -2.49 16.56
CA GLN A 759 19.17 -3.09 17.14
C GLN A 759 19.09 -3.10 18.68
N GLY A 760 18.74 -1.96 19.29
CA GLY A 760 18.55 -1.84 20.75
C GLY A 760 17.53 -2.83 21.31
N ARG A 761 16.35 -2.96 20.67
CA ARG A 761 15.33 -3.97 21.04
C ARG A 761 15.84 -5.41 20.87
N THR A 762 16.69 -5.67 19.88
CA THR A 762 17.22 -7.02 19.63
C THR A 762 18.29 -7.41 20.64
N GLU A 763 19.19 -6.49 20.99
CA GLU A 763 20.26 -6.72 21.98
C GLU A 763 19.76 -6.68 23.43
N SER A 764 18.70 -5.92 23.74
CA SER A 764 18.12 -5.83 25.09
C SER A 764 17.22 -7.02 25.47
N ARG A 765 16.94 -7.94 24.54
CA ARG A 765 16.06 -9.09 24.80
C ARG A 765 16.83 -10.22 25.51
N PRO A 766 16.28 -10.83 26.57
CA PRO A 766 16.81 -12.07 27.14
C PRO A 766 16.93 -13.18 26.07
N TRP A 767 17.91 -14.06 26.25
CA TRP A 767 18.35 -15.02 25.22
C TRP A 767 17.36 -16.17 25.00
N VAL A 768 16.31 -15.93 24.21
CA VAL A 768 15.41 -16.98 23.70
C VAL A 768 16.09 -17.76 22.58
N ARG A 769 15.99 -19.10 22.58
CA ARG A 769 16.66 -19.98 21.62
C ARG A 769 16.31 -19.59 20.17
N ARG A 770 17.32 -19.59 19.28
CA ARG A 770 17.14 -19.44 17.83
C ARG A 770 16.12 -20.48 17.31
N GLY A 771 14.98 -20.01 16.80
CA GLY A 771 14.02 -20.83 16.05
C GLY A 771 12.56 -20.75 16.52
N SER A 772 12.27 -20.16 17.70
CA SER A 772 10.90 -20.06 18.20
C SER A 772 10.14 -18.83 17.68
N LEU A 773 8.82 -18.98 17.50
CA LEU A 773 7.86 -17.95 17.11
C LEU A 773 7.80 -16.80 18.14
N GLU A 774 8.23 -17.06 19.38
CA GLU A 774 8.47 -16.10 20.48
C GLU A 774 9.49 -15.00 20.12
N ARG A 775 10.25 -15.13 19.03
CA ARG A 775 11.08 -14.03 18.51
C ARG A 775 10.24 -12.88 17.94
N ILE A 776 9.02 -13.17 17.48
CA ILE A 776 8.23 -12.28 16.60
C ILE A 776 7.33 -11.34 17.40
N LEU A 777 6.75 -11.82 18.50
CA LEU A 777 5.95 -11.05 19.46
C LEU A 777 6.44 -11.39 20.87
N SER A 778 6.64 -10.41 21.74
CA SER A 778 6.81 -10.72 23.17
C SER A 778 5.48 -11.17 23.78
N GLU A 779 5.49 -11.90 24.92
CA GLU A 779 4.25 -12.22 25.64
C GLU A 779 3.43 -10.96 25.96
N ASP A 780 4.09 -9.83 26.23
CA ASP A 780 3.43 -8.53 26.42
C ASP A 780 2.79 -8.00 25.13
N ASP A 781 3.45 -8.19 23.98
CA ASP A 781 2.91 -7.76 22.68
C ASP A 781 1.69 -8.65 22.32
N LEU A 782 1.77 -9.97 22.53
CA LEU A 782 0.65 -10.91 22.42
C LEU A 782 -0.49 -10.56 23.36
N ARG A 783 -0.20 -10.23 24.63
CA ARG A 783 -1.21 -9.76 25.60
C ARG A 783 -1.83 -8.43 25.18
N SER A 784 -1.06 -7.49 24.64
CA SER A 784 -1.62 -6.21 24.17
C SER A 784 -2.55 -6.40 22.95
N ILE A 785 -2.22 -7.35 22.08
CA ILE A 785 -3.07 -7.75 20.94
C ILE A 785 -4.33 -8.46 21.45
N LEU A 786 -4.19 -9.45 22.33
CA LEU A 786 -5.32 -10.17 22.94
C LEU A 786 -6.26 -9.26 23.75
N VAL A 787 -5.73 -8.25 24.45
CA VAL A 787 -6.53 -7.24 25.17
C VAL A 787 -7.23 -6.30 24.19
N GLY A 788 -6.56 -5.87 23.12
CA GLY A 788 -7.20 -5.11 22.04
C GLY A 788 -8.32 -5.90 21.35
N GLU A 789 -8.08 -7.19 21.08
CA GLU A 789 -9.03 -8.10 20.45
C GLU A 789 -10.22 -8.40 21.38
N MET A 790 -9.98 -8.65 22.68
CA MET A 790 -11.04 -8.78 23.69
C MET A 790 -11.88 -7.50 23.85
N MET A 791 -11.29 -6.31 23.71
CA MET A 791 -12.08 -5.07 23.70
C MET A 791 -12.92 -4.91 22.42
N THR A 792 -12.53 -5.54 21.30
CA THR A 792 -13.36 -5.58 20.08
C THR A 792 -14.39 -6.71 20.06
N SER A 793 -14.17 -7.82 20.78
CA SER A 793 -15.09 -8.96 20.82
C SER A 793 -16.00 -9.01 22.07
N GLY A 794 -15.79 -8.09 23.02
CA GLY A 794 -16.42 -8.08 24.35
C GLY A 794 -17.38 -6.93 24.61
N GLY A 795 -18.09 -6.44 23.58
CA GLY A 795 -19.09 -5.36 23.70
C GLY A 795 -20.43 -5.76 23.10
N ALA A 796 -21.43 -6.03 23.95
CA ALA A 796 -22.79 -6.38 23.50
C ALA A 796 -23.54 -5.15 22.97
N GLY A 797 -24.45 -5.40 22.02
CA GLY A 797 -25.11 -4.38 21.19
C GLY A 797 -25.69 -3.16 21.92
N GLY A 798 -25.23 -2.00 21.51
CA GLY A 798 -25.90 -0.72 21.67
C GLY A 798 -25.97 -0.03 20.31
N THR A 799 -27.15 0.00 19.70
CA THR A 799 -27.37 0.71 18.43
C THR A 799 -27.51 2.21 18.69
N THR A 800 -26.48 2.98 18.34
CA THR A 800 -26.61 4.41 18.06
C THR A 800 -26.18 4.66 16.63
N GLU A 801 -27.15 4.89 15.76
CA GLU A 801 -26.93 5.52 14.47
C GLU A 801 -26.49 6.97 14.75
N GLU A 802 -25.19 7.24 14.67
CA GLU A 802 -24.70 8.60 14.51
C GLU A 802 -24.27 8.81 13.06
N GLU A 803 -25.02 9.68 12.38
CA GLU A 803 -24.59 10.32 11.14
C GLU A 803 -23.30 11.08 11.39
N THR A 804 -22.15 10.42 11.20
CA THR A 804 -20.87 11.09 11.15
C THR A 804 -20.80 11.87 9.85
N THR A 805 -21.06 13.17 9.95
CA THR A 805 -20.88 14.14 8.89
C THR A 805 -19.48 14.03 8.30
N ASP A 806 -19.38 13.92 6.98
CA ASP A 806 -18.12 13.90 6.21
C ASP A 806 -17.36 15.24 6.33
N LEU A 807 -16.76 15.50 7.49
CA LEU A 807 -15.73 16.51 7.72
C LEU A 807 -14.40 15.80 7.97
N GLU A 808 -13.89 15.18 6.90
CA GLU A 808 -12.48 14.83 6.82
C GLU A 808 -11.66 16.13 6.83
N GLU A 809 -10.91 16.39 7.91
CA GLU A 809 -9.87 17.43 7.90
C GLU A 809 -8.89 17.15 6.76
N GLU A 810 -8.95 17.96 5.71
CA GLU A 810 -7.75 18.17 4.90
C GLU A 810 -6.69 18.76 5.82
N VAL A 811 -5.48 18.19 5.83
CA VAL A 811 -4.31 18.83 6.44
C VAL A 811 -3.87 20.00 5.55
N LEU A 812 -4.71 21.04 5.55
CA LEU A 812 -4.39 22.37 5.10
C LEU A 812 -3.51 22.99 6.18
N VAL A 813 -2.27 23.28 5.80
CA VAL A 813 -1.49 24.29 6.53
C VAL A 813 -2.06 25.64 6.13
N GLU A 814 -3.04 26.11 6.89
CA GLU A 814 -3.42 27.52 6.92
C GLU A 814 -2.54 28.26 7.94
N ASP A 815 -2.17 29.47 7.57
CA ASP A 815 -1.29 30.35 8.32
C ASP A 815 -2.15 31.17 9.30
N ASP A 816 -1.97 31.01 10.62
CA ASP A 816 -2.70 31.80 11.63
C ASP A 816 -1.79 32.94 12.14
N ASP A 817 -1.86 34.09 11.43
CA ASP A 817 -1.26 35.35 11.87
C ASP A 817 -2.09 35.93 13.03
N LYS A 818 -1.64 35.71 14.27
CA LYS A 818 -2.05 36.52 15.42
C LYS A 818 -0.85 37.16 16.10
N ALA A 819 -0.65 38.43 15.78
CA ALA A 819 0.02 39.34 16.70
C ALA A 819 -0.92 39.59 17.89
N GLU A 820 -0.46 39.32 19.10
CA GLU A 820 -1.07 39.88 20.31
C GLU A 820 -0.40 41.23 20.57
N ASP A 821 -1.19 42.30 20.42
CA ASP A 821 -0.83 43.65 20.86
C ASP A 821 -0.91 43.70 22.39
N ASP A 822 0.24 43.79 23.06
CA ASP A 822 0.31 44.02 24.51
C ASP A 822 0.57 45.53 24.75
N GLU A 823 -0.52 46.30 24.91
CA GLU A 823 -0.44 47.73 25.25
C GLU A 823 0.08 47.92 26.69
N GLY A 824 1.31 48.43 26.83
CA GLY A 824 1.98 48.56 28.12
C GLY A 824 2.85 49.80 28.29
N LEU A 825 2.22 50.97 28.44
CA LEU A 825 2.80 52.25 28.88
C LEU A 825 4.03 52.80 28.11
N PHE A 826 3.87 53.98 27.49
CA PHE A 826 4.81 55.07 27.78
C PHE A 826 4.14 56.45 27.78
N VAL A 827 4.46 57.24 28.81
CA VAL A 827 3.82 58.51 29.12
C VAL A 827 4.29 59.62 28.19
N LYS A 828 3.35 60.33 27.58
CA LYS A 828 3.60 61.56 26.83
C LYS A 828 3.90 62.71 27.80
N ARG A 829 5.13 63.22 27.81
CA ARG A 829 5.46 64.57 28.29
C ARG A 829 6.13 65.38 27.17
N ARG A 830 5.76 66.65 27.18
CA ARG A 830 6.39 67.82 26.54
C ARG A 830 7.94 67.77 26.60
N ASP A 831 8.66 68.40 25.67
CA ASP A 831 8.30 69.53 24.78
C ASP A 831 8.51 69.24 23.28
#